data_AF-A0A368JCT8-F1
#
_entry.id   AF-A0A368JCT8-F1
#
_cell.length_a   1.000
_cell.length_b   1.000
_cell.length_c   1.000
_cell.angle_alpha   90.00
_cell.angle_beta   90.00
_cell.angle_gamma   90.00
#
_symmetry.space_group_name_H-M   'P 1'
#
loop_
_entity.id
_entity.type
_entity.pdbx_description
1 polymer ?
#
loop_
_entity_poly.entity_id
_entity_poly.type
_entity_poly.pdbx_seq_one_letter_code
_entity_poly.pdbx_strand_id
1 'polypeptide(L)'
;MTHSFIRPILSIAFLWGVVSALQAQSIARLPVYSSEELRSKTDWLLAAPAQKSAVYQTKEGFLALSNGLITRTFSLEPNGASVGLDNLTTGESLLRSVSPEAILWINGHEIKVGGLTGQPIQNYLLTGWLKTMKADPYSLKMLTYEVSPIKKRMEWNRRTAWSTQKADWPPKGLEVTFTYGTTDDIIRNNQNRLTSDDRRTKLLDDGFRSLSPDWKIVASPGNQSASFTNEGKAGEIQIPANSTLFAERSLPEKTAVVICKLNSGTDQSVYYGPGVALTFADRPPLKFYLSPGNRQFGLQNGDNGEFFEGFDPAKSWYLRIELALGKVLLSVSEDGIGYRTLRTLDLASVPKGIRIGKTDQKGNTSEQPASQSTGRCRIEQLTLLGGPQNPGADLDFLKGLVVKVHYELYDGLPLLSKWVTVETASAEGFVLNNLRTEHLAVTEAESSVEAKRRWELPPIFAQSDFAFQSMAPNASENACVEWQEDATYRTQVNYSLKTPSVLVCQPRQGVGQKIVRGQPFESMRLWELLYDSGDRERRGLAQRKMYRTIAPWVTENPILMHIRSSADADVKKAVDQCAEAGFEMAILTFGSGFNIEDSTRQNRQRMKALKDYAASKGIAIGGYSLLASRSIDKENDVVMPKPGMSPIFGHSPCLESGWGQRYFENLYRFYKETGMDILEHDGSYPGDICASTSHPGHAGLEDSQWKQFARIRDFYQWCRGKGIYLNVPDWYFLAGSNKIAMGYRETNWSLPREYQEIIERQNIYDGTWEKTPSMGWMFVPLVEYHGGGPAATIEPLKDHLPHYEQRMANLFGAGVQACYRGPQLYDAPETKAVVKKWVGFYKKHRPILDADLIHLRRPDGRDYDAILHVNAAGKEKGLLMVYNPLDEPITRTLTVDLYYTGLKNRVAVSKQDGAFASQPLDGSKLTLRVTIPAKSQTWYVFQ
;
A
#
# COMPACT_ATOMS: atom_id res chain seq x y z
N MET A 1 11.75 -71.21 30.83
CA MET A 1 10.31 -71.48 30.99
C MET A 1 9.60 -70.14 31.02
N THR A 2 9.25 -69.59 29.86
CA THR A 2 7.92 -69.71 29.19
C THR A 2 6.85 -68.86 29.90
N HIS A 3 6.54 -67.65 29.39
CA HIS A 3 5.54 -67.49 28.33
C HIS A 3 5.47 -66.05 27.81
N SER A 4 5.36 -65.98 26.49
CA SER A 4 5.08 -64.83 25.62
C SER A 4 3.64 -64.36 25.79
N PHE A 5 3.41 -63.04 25.78
CA PHE A 5 2.15 -62.47 25.28
C PHE A 5 2.42 -61.18 24.50
N ILE A 6 2.41 -61.35 23.19
CA ILE A 6 2.20 -60.33 22.18
C ILE A 6 0.77 -59.78 22.33
N ARG A 7 0.62 -58.46 22.43
CA ARG A 7 -0.66 -57.77 22.19
C ARG A 7 -0.51 -56.86 20.97
N PRO A 8 -1.45 -56.90 20.00
CA PRO A 8 -1.38 -56.09 18.79
C PRO A 8 -1.81 -54.66 19.11
N ILE A 9 -0.98 -53.69 18.72
CA ILE A 9 -1.40 -52.28 18.65
C ILE A 9 -2.24 -52.15 17.38
N LEU A 10 -3.56 -52.03 17.54
CA LEU A 10 -4.45 -51.59 16.48
C LEU A 10 -4.07 -50.15 16.11
N SER A 11 -3.42 -49.98 14.95
CA SER A 11 -3.32 -48.70 14.28
C SER A 11 -4.68 -48.32 13.69
N ILE A 12 -5.50 -47.61 14.47
CA ILE A 12 -6.70 -46.94 13.93
C ILE A 12 -6.22 -45.64 13.27
N ALA A 13 -6.06 -45.68 11.95
CA ALA A 13 -5.94 -44.49 11.13
C ALA A 13 -7.28 -43.74 11.15
N PHE A 14 -7.44 -42.77 12.05
CA PHE A 14 -8.51 -41.79 11.96
C PHE A 14 -8.18 -40.82 10.82
N LEU A 15 -8.65 -41.13 9.61
CA LEU A 15 -8.85 -40.14 8.57
C LEU A 15 -9.90 -39.13 9.07
N TRP A 16 -9.45 -38.00 9.59
CA TRP A 16 -10.30 -36.82 9.76
C TRP A 16 -10.51 -36.17 8.39
N GLY A 17 -11.43 -36.73 7.62
CA GLY A 17 -12.11 -35.99 6.56
C GLY A 17 -13.14 -35.06 7.19
N VAL A 18 -12.71 -33.86 7.59
CA VAL A 18 -13.63 -32.79 7.99
C VAL A 18 -14.11 -32.10 6.72
N VAL A 19 -15.15 -32.66 6.09
CA VAL A 19 -16.02 -31.87 5.21
C VAL A 19 -17.03 -31.20 6.15
N SER A 20 -16.66 -30.05 6.70
CA SER A 20 -17.63 -29.15 7.31
C SER A 20 -18.50 -28.60 6.19
N ALA A 21 -19.75 -29.04 6.10
CA ALA A 21 -20.75 -28.39 5.27
C ALA A 21 -20.96 -26.96 5.81
N LEU A 22 -20.30 -25.99 5.17
CA LEU A 22 -20.50 -24.56 5.37
C LEU A 22 -21.92 -24.19 4.92
N GLN A 23 -22.87 -24.13 5.85
CA GLN A 23 -24.10 -23.39 5.60
C GLN A 23 -23.74 -21.90 5.56
N ALA A 24 -23.93 -21.25 4.41
CA ALA A 24 -23.82 -19.81 4.28
C ALA A 24 -24.72 -19.12 5.32
N GLN A 25 -24.18 -18.13 6.05
CA GLN A 25 -24.99 -17.33 6.96
C GLN A 25 -26.01 -16.53 6.14
N SER A 26 -27.27 -16.55 6.54
CA SER A 26 -28.34 -15.82 5.85
C SER A 26 -28.41 -14.38 6.35
N ILE A 27 -28.22 -13.39 5.46
CA ILE A 27 -28.35 -11.96 5.77
C ILE A 27 -29.69 -11.62 6.44
N ALA A 28 -30.79 -12.28 6.03
CA ALA A 28 -32.15 -11.99 6.55
C ALA A 28 -32.33 -12.20 8.07
N ARG A 29 -31.33 -12.75 8.76
CA ARG A 29 -31.33 -12.94 10.22
C ARG A 29 -30.42 -11.95 10.96
N LEU A 30 -29.75 -11.04 10.25
CA LEU A 30 -28.88 -10.04 10.84
C LEU A 30 -29.71 -8.88 11.43
N PRO A 31 -29.20 -8.20 12.47
CA PRO A 31 -29.82 -6.98 12.97
C PRO A 31 -29.88 -5.90 11.88
N VAL A 32 -30.91 -5.06 11.93
CA VAL A 32 -31.09 -3.97 10.96
C VAL A 32 -30.02 -2.90 11.18
N TYR A 33 -29.41 -2.43 10.09
CA TYR A 33 -28.46 -1.34 10.11
C TYR A 33 -29.17 0.02 10.26
N SER A 34 -28.69 0.83 11.20
CA SER A 34 -29.04 2.24 11.35
C SER A 34 -27.78 3.03 11.70
N SER A 35 -27.33 3.89 10.80
CA SER A 35 -26.15 4.73 11.04
C SER A 35 -26.34 5.68 12.23
N GLU A 36 -27.56 6.22 12.42
CA GLU A 36 -27.89 7.12 13.51
C GLU A 36 -27.81 6.44 14.88
N GLU A 37 -28.31 5.20 14.99
CA GLU A 37 -28.29 4.44 16.25
C GLU A 37 -26.89 3.91 16.58
N LEU A 38 -26.12 3.53 15.55
CA LEU A 38 -24.79 2.97 15.72
C LEU A 38 -23.72 4.04 15.96
N ARG A 39 -23.91 5.27 15.47
CA ARG A 39 -22.91 6.33 15.58
C ARG A 39 -22.50 6.55 17.04
N SER A 40 -21.19 6.43 17.30
CA SER A 40 -20.61 6.72 18.61
C SER A 40 -20.86 8.18 18.99
N LYS A 41 -21.37 8.40 20.20
CA LYS A 41 -21.55 9.74 20.80
C LYS A 41 -20.35 10.16 21.67
N THR A 42 -19.35 9.31 21.76
CA THR A 42 -18.13 9.54 22.53
C THR A 42 -16.94 9.77 21.61
N ASP A 43 -16.06 10.70 21.99
CA ASP A 43 -14.75 10.84 21.34
C ASP A 43 -13.94 9.56 21.57
N TRP A 44 -13.73 8.82 20.48
CA TRP A 44 -13.07 7.52 20.51
C TRP A 44 -11.59 7.60 20.88
N LEU A 45 -10.95 8.78 20.86
CA LEU A 45 -9.60 8.96 21.39
C LEU A 45 -9.57 9.08 22.93
N LEU A 46 -10.67 9.50 23.55
CA LEU A 46 -10.76 9.69 25.02
C LEU A 46 -11.35 8.49 25.73
N ALA A 47 -12.29 7.79 25.10
CA ALA A 47 -12.99 6.66 25.69
C ALA A 47 -13.28 5.59 24.64
N ALA A 48 -13.37 4.33 25.08
CA ALA A 48 -13.80 3.24 24.22
C ALA A 48 -15.30 3.41 23.90
N PRO A 49 -15.71 3.42 22.62
CA PRO A 49 -17.11 3.41 22.23
C PRO A 49 -17.86 2.20 22.81
N ALA A 50 -19.16 2.40 23.08
CA ALA A 50 -20.04 1.34 23.55
C ALA A 50 -20.28 0.28 22.46
N GLN A 51 -20.44 0.73 21.21
CA GLN A 51 -20.62 -0.12 20.04
C GLN A 51 -19.35 -0.96 19.78
N LYS A 52 -19.59 -2.22 19.40
CA LYS A 52 -18.56 -3.20 19.02
C LYS A 52 -18.73 -3.56 17.56
N SER A 53 -17.69 -4.10 16.95
CA SER A 53 -17.74 -4.63 15.58
C SER A 53 -18.85 -5.67 15.45
N ALA A 54 -19.73 -5.47 14.48
CA ALA A 54 -20.83 -6.38 14.15
C ALA A 54 -21.19 -6.29 12.66
N VAL A 55 -21.91 -7.31 12.18
CA VAL A 55 -22.53 -7.32 10.85
C VAL A 55 -24.03 -7.07 10.95
N TYR A 56 -24.55 -6.29 10.01
CA TYR A 56 -25.93 -5.83 9.96
C TYR A 56 -26.50 -6.02 8.54
N GLN A 57 -27.82 -6.03 8.42
CA GLN A 57 -28.53 -5.95 7.14
C GLN A 57 -29.04 -4.53 6.91
N THR A 58 -28.72 -3.92 5.77
CA THR A 58 -29.31 -2.63 5.37
C THR A 58 -30.77 -2.80 4.92
N LYS A 59 -31.52 -1.69 4.84
CA LYS A 59 -32.92 -1.71 4.36
C LYS A 59 -33.05 -2.27 2.94
N GLU A 60 -32.00 -2.11 2.13
CA GLU A 60 -31.89 -2.59 0.77
C GLU A 60 -31.40 -4.04 0.66
N GLY A 61 -31.07 -4.67 1.79
CA GLY A 61 -30.63 -6.06 1.85
C GLY A 61 -29.12 -6.27 1.73
N PHE A 62 -28.31 -5.22 1.87
CA PHE A 62 -26.85 -5.32 1.82
C PHE A 62 -26.25 -5.72 3.17
N LEU A 63 -25.04 -6.27 3.15
CA LEU A 63 -24.27 -6.59 4.36
C LEU A 63 -23.48 -5.36 4.80
N ALA A 64 -23.72 -4.85 6.01
CA ALA A 64 -22.98 -3.73 6.58
C ALA A 64 -22.10 -4.22 7.74
N LEU A 65 -20.78 -4.02 7.63
CA LEU A 65 -19.79 -4.28 8.66
C LEU A 65 -19.48 -2.97 9.39
N SER A 66 -19.87 -2.83 10.66
CA SER A 66 -19.78 -1.57 11.41
C SER A 66 -19.40 -1.74 12.88
N ASN A 67 -18.67 -0.75 13.42
CA ASN A 67 -18.32 -0.65 14.85
C ASN A 67 -18.82 0.67 15.49
N GLY A 68 -19.68 1.42 14.78
CA GLY A 68 -20.18 2.72 15.21
C GLY A 68 -19.25 3.92 14.96
N LEU A 69 -18.04 3.69 14.42
CA LEU A 69 -17.10 4.73 13.95
C LEU A 69 -16.89 4.68 12.44
N ILE A 70 -16.95 3.49 11.85
CA ILE A 70 -16.82 3.24 10.42
C ILE A 70 -17.84 2.18 10.01
N THR A 71 -18.34 2.26 8.77
CA THR A 71 -19.11 1.20 8.14
C THR A 71 -18.55 0.89 6.75
N ARG A 72 -18.36 -0.39 6.44
CA ARG A 72 -18.17 -0.88 5.07
C ARG A 72 -19.40 -1.68 4.65
N THR A 73 -20.00 -1.33 3.52
CA THR A 73 -21.24 -1.96 3.03
C THR A 73 -20.97 -2.75 1.76
N PHE A 74 -21.52 -3.96 1.68
CA PHE A 74 -21.30 -4.90 0.59
C PHE A 74 -22.62 -5.39 -0.03
N SER A 75 -22.71 -5.33 -1.36
CA SER A 75 -23.74 -6.05 -2.09
C SER A 75 -23.26 -7.47 -2.35
N LEU A 76 -23.98 -8.48 -1.85
CA LEU A 76 -23.64 -9.89 -2.10
C LEU A 76 -23.98 -10.34 -3.52
N GLU A 77 -25.09 -9.84 -4.04
CA GLU A 77 -25.56 -10.12 -5.40
C GLU A 77 -25.49 -8.84 -6.25
N PRO A 78 -25.32 -8.93 -7.58
CA PRO A 78 -25.11 -10.16 -8.33
C PRO A 78 -23.69 -10.77 -8.22
N ASN A 79 -22.71 -10.07 -7.65
CA ASN A 79 -21.33 -10.60 -7.62
C ASN A 79 -20.38 -10.04 -6.54
N GLY A 80 -20.82 -9.82 -5.29
CA GLY A 80 -19.92 -9.44 -4.19
C GLY A 80 -19.11 -8.15 -4.43
N ALA A 81 -19.59 -7.01 -3.94
CA ALA A 81 -18.90 -5.73 -4.14
C ALA A 81 -19.08 -4.76 -2.98
N SER A 82 -18.04 -4.00 -2.69
CA SER A 82 -18.07 -2.81 -1.84
C SER A 82 -18.96 -1.75 -2.49
N VAL A 83 -20.04 -1.37 -1.80
CA VAL A 83 -21.04 -0.39 -2.26
C VAL A 83 -21.24 0.76 -1.27
N GLY A 84 -20.49 0.78 -0.16
CA GLY A 84 -20.43 1.93 0.74
C GLY A 84 -19.20 1.89 1.64
N LEU A 85 -18.69 3.07 1.99
CA LEU A 85 -17.65 3.30 2.98
C LEU A 85 -18.00 4.58 3.74
N ASP A 86 -18.58 4.44 4.92
CA ASP A 86 -19.07 5.56 5.71
C ASP A 86 -18.13 5.85 6.88
N ASN A 87 -17.73 7.11 7.01
CA ASN A 87 -17.08 7.61 8.20
C ASN A 87 -18.15 8.09 9.18
N LEU A 88 -18.55 7.24 10.14
CA LEU A 88 -19.61 7.59 11.09
C LEU A 88 -19.18 8.67 12.08
N THR A 89 -17.88 8.96 12.22
CA THR A 89 -17.41 10.05 13.08
C THR A 89 -17.73 11.42 12.48
N THR A 90 -17.58 11.60 11.17
CA THR A 90 -17.89 12.85 10.44
C THR A 90 -19.32 12.85 9.88
N GLY A 91 -19.86 11.68 9.54
CA GLY A 91 -21.14 11.51 8.85
C GLY A 91 -21.01 11.45 7.31
N GLU A 92 -19.79 11.38 6.77
CA GLU A 92 -19.52 11.37 5.33
C GLU A 92 -19.49 9.96 4.75
N SER A 93 -20.01 9.80 3.52
CA SER A 93 -19.78 8.61 2.70
C SER A 93 -18.63 8.88 1.72
N LEU A 94 -17.59 8.05 1.79
CA LEU A 94 -16.36 8.24 1.03
C LEU A 94 -16.34 7.47 -0.28
N LEU A 95 -17.07 6.36 -0.41
CA LEU A 95 -17.06 5.56 -1.65
C LEU A 95 -17.82 6.30 -2.76
N ARG A 96 -17.15 6.55 -3.89
CA ARG A 96 -17.79 7.18 -5.06
C ARG A 96 -18.11 6.21 -6.19
N SER A 97 -17.40 5.09 -6.27
CA SER A 97 -17.60 4.12 -7.35
C SER A 97 -17.28 2.69 -6.93
N VAL A 98 -17.98 1.75 -7.54
CA VAL A 98 -17.75 0.32 -7.35
C VAL A 98 -16.58 -0.14 -8.21
N SER A 99 -15.67 -0.87 -7.56
CA SER A 99 -14.48 -1.48 -8.15
C SER A 99 -14.49 -3.00 -7.95
N PRO A 100 -13.62 -3.76 -8.64
CA PRO A 100 -13.30 -5.13 -8.22
C PRO A 100 -12.75 -5.16 -6.79
N GLU A 101 -13.09 -6.21 -6.04
CA GLU A 101 -12.61 -6.40 -4.67
C GLU A 101 -11.12 -6.75 -4.63
N ALA A 102 -10.60 -7.39 -5.68
CA ALA A 102 -9.17 -7.60 -5.91
C ALA A 102 -8.90 -7.79 -7.41
N ILE A 103 -7.64 -7.65 -7.82
CA ILE A 103 -7.17 -7.95 -9.18
C ILE A 103 -5.90 -8.80 -9.08
N LEU A 104 -5.83 -9.91 -9.80
CA LEU A 104 -4.69 -10.82 -9.79
C LEU A 104 -4.06 -10.85 -11.18
N TRP A 105 -2.74 -11.03 -11.25
CA TRP A 105 -2.03 -11.36 -12.47
C TRP A 105 -1.48 -12.77 -12.33
N ILE A 106 -2.13 -13.74 -12.99
CA ILE A 106 -1.78 -15.16 -12.93
C ILE A 106 -1.31 -15.62 -14.30
N ASN A 107 -0.11 -16.20 -14.38
CA ASN A 107 0.54 -16.60 -15.63
C ASN A 107 0.53 -15.46 -16.69
N GLY A 108 0.66 -14.20 -16.25
CA GLY A 108 0.59 -13.00 -17.08
C GLY A 108 -0.83 -12.49 -17.41
N HIS A 109 -1.89 -13.17 -16.97
CA HIS A 109 -3.29 -12.80 -17.24
C HIS A 109 -3.94 -12.07 -16.07
N GLU A 110 -4.61 -10.96 -16.36
CA GLU A 110 -5.38 -10.18 -15.37
C GLU A 110 -6.73 -10.85 -15.07
N ILE A 111 -6.96 -11.21 -13.81
CA ILE A 111 -8.19 -11.82 -13.30
C ILE A 111 -8.78 -10.91 -12.22
N LYS A 112 -9.98 -10.38 -12.45
CA LYS A 112 -10.71 -9.56 -11.49
C LYS A 112 -11.51 -10.42 -10.51
N VAL A 113 -11.73 -9.94 -9.29
CA VAL A 113 -12.50 -10.62 -8.25
C VAL A 113 -13.71 -9.79 -7.86
N GLY A 114 -14.91 -10.35 -8.00
CA GLY A 114 -16.16 -9.68 -7.66
C GLY A 114 -16.40 -8.40 -8.44
N GLY A 115 -17.06 -7.43 -7.79
CA GLY A 115 -17.32 -6.11 -8.35
C GLY A 115 -18.55 -6.05 -9.26
N LEU A 116 -18.96 -4.81 -9.59
CA LEU A 116 -20.12 -4.51 -10.43
C LEU A 116 -19.75 -3.54 -11.55
N THR A 117 -20.52 -3.59 -12.64
CA THR A 117 -20.39 -2.72 -13.81
C THR A 117 -21.73 -2.05 -14.13
N GLY A 118 -21.69 -1.00 -14.96
CA GLY A 118 -22.89 -0.26 -15.37
C GLY A 118 -23.23 0.94 -14.49
N GLN A 119 -22.30 1.39 -13.63
CA GLN A 119 -22.46 2.64 -12.89
C GLN A 119 -22.49 3.83 -13.88
N PRO A 120 -23.53 4.70 -13.86
CA PRO A 120 -23.70 5.76 -14.86
C PRO A 120 -22.60 6.83 -14.87
N ILE A 121 -22.17 7.27 -13.68
CA ILE A 121 -21.12 8.28 -13.49
C ILE A 121 -20.25 7.91 -12.28
N GLN A 122 -19.05 8.47 -12.20
CA GLN A 122 -18.03 8.04 -11.24
C GLN A 122 -17.80 9.04 -10.08
N ASN A 123 -18.63 10.10 -9.97
CA ASN A 123 -18.52 11.15 -8.93
C ASN A 123 -19.04 10.70 -7.56
N TYR A 124 -20.10 9.90 -7.55
CA TYR A 124 -20.80 9.41 -6.36
C TYR A 124 -21.54 8.12 -6.72
N LEU A 125 -21.98 7.37 -5.71
CA LEU A 125 -22.73 6.13 -5.89
C LEU A 125 -24.12 6.24 -5.25
N LEU A 126 -25.18 6.18 -6.05
CA LEU A 126 -26.54 6.08 -5.52
C LEU A 126 -26.96 4.63 -5.35
N THR A 127 -27.58 4.35 -4.21
CA THR A 127 -28.19 3.06 -3.88
C THR A 127 -29.17 2.57 -4.94
N GLY A 128 -29.92 3.50 -5.58
CA GLY A 128 -30.87 3.16 -6.63
C GLY A 128 -30.23 2.53 -7.89
N TRP A 129 -28.99 2.89 -8.22
CA TRP A 129 -28.29 2.36 -9.40
C TRP A 129 -27.86 0.91 -9.24
N LEU A 130 -27.62 0.46 -8.00
CA LEU A 130 -27.20 -0.90 -7.70
C LEU A 130 -28.20 -1.95 -8.22
N LYS A 131 -29.48 -1.60 -8.31
CA LYS A 131 -30.55 -2.47 -8.87
C LYS A 131 -30.37 -2.76 -10.37
N THR A 132 -29.69 -1.87 -11.09
CA THR A 132 -29.46 -1.98 -12.55
C THR A 132 -28.04 -2.37 -12.91
N MET A 133 -27.11 -2.26 -11.96
CA MET A 133 -25.73 -2.67 -12.14
C MET A 133 -25.61 -4.20 -12.22
N LYS A 134 -24.61 -4.67 -12.95
CA LYS A 134 -24.45 -6.09 -13.31
C LYS A 134 -23.10 -6.61 -12.87
N ALA A 135 -23.01 -7.91 -12.63
CA ALA A 135 -21.72 -8.59 -12.47
C ALA A 135 -20.82 -8.33 -13.69
N ASP A 136 -19.52 -8.10 -13.46
CA ASP A 136 -18.54 -8.16 -14.56
C ASP A 136 -18.49 -9.62 -15.06
N PRO A 137 -18.86 -9.91 -16.33
CA PRO A 137 -18.92 -11.29 -16.83
C PRO A 137 -17.54 -11.97 -16.93
N TYR A 138 -16.45 -11.22 -16.71
CA TYR A 138 -15.08 -11.72 -16.72
C TYR A 138 -14.48 -11.88 -15.31
N SER A 139 -15.15 -11.42 -14.24
CA SER A 139 -14.62 -11.50 -12.89
C SER A 139 -15.02 -12.80 -12.18
N LEU A 140 -14.23 -13.21 -11.17
CA LEU A 140 -14.57 -14.34 -10.31
C LEU A 140 -15.90 -14.09 -9.60
N LYS A 141 -16.70 -15.16 -9.50
CA LYS A 141 -18.01 -15.10 -8.87
C LYS A 141 -17.92 -15.26 -7.36
N MET A 142 -18.60 -14.43 -6.59
CA MET A 142 -18.76 -14.65 -5.14
C MET A 142 -19.56 -15.94 -4.90
N LEU A 143 -19.01 -16.84 -4.09
CA LEU A 143 -19.62 -18.12 -3.75
C LEU A 143 -20.28 -18.08 -2.38
N THR A 144 -19.55 -17.58 -1.38
CA THR A 144 -19.99 -17.55 0.02
C THR A 144 -19.32 -16.40 0.77
N TYR A 145 -19.83 -16.10 1.97
CA TYR A 145 -19.14 -15.29 2.95
C TYR A 145 -19.20 -15.94 4.34
N GLU A 146 -18.23 -15.64 5.18
CA GLU A 146 -18.11 -16.12 6.55
C GLU A 146 -17.78 -14.96 7.50
N VAL A 147 -18.25 -15.04 8.75
CA VAL A 147 -17.95 -14.07 9.80
C VAL A 147 -17.33 -14.82 10.99
N SER A 148 -16.18 -14.36 11.46
CA SER A 148 -15.49 -14.93 12.63
C SER A 148 -14.85 -13.83 13.49
N PRO A 149 -14.48 -14.11 14.75
CA PRO A 149 -13.61 -13.21 15.50
C PRO A 149 -12.23 -13.06 14.83
N ILE A 150 -11.57 -11.92 15.07
CA ILE A 150 -10.18 -11.70 14.62
C ILE A 150 -9.26 -12.78 15.20
N LYS A 151 -8.42 -13.35 14.35
CA LYS A 151 -7.43 -14.37 14.73
C LYS A 151 -6.07 -13.73 15.03
N LYS A 152 -5.29 -14.45 15.82
CA LYS A 152 -3.91 -14.08 16.12
C LYS A 152 -3.04 -14.17 14.85
N ARG A 153 -2.46 -13.04 14.43
CA ARG A 153 -1.59 -12.97 13.25
C ARG A 153 -0.18 -13.52 13.46
N MET A 154 0.35 -13.36 14.67
CA MET A 154 1.66 -13.88 15.05
C MET A 154 1.74 -14.14 16.56
N GLU A 155 2.66 -15.00 16.96
CA GLU A 155 2.98 -15.25 18.37
C GLU A 155 3.58 -14.02 19.04
N TRP A 156 3.08 -13.68 20.24
CA TRP A 156 3.57 -12.55 21.03
C TRP A 156 4.04 -12.97 22.43
N ASN A 157 5.36 -13.13 22.53
CA ASN A 157 6.20 -13.21 23.73
C ASN A 157 6.15 -12.02 24.70
N ARG A 158 5.00 -11.55 25.21
CA ARG A 158 4.92 -10.22 25.87
C ARG A 158 5.88 -10.05 27.07
N ARG A 159 6.70 -8.98 27.03
CA ARG A 159 7.60 -8.58 28.13
C ARG A 159 6.93 -7.53 29.01
N THR A 160 6.13 -7.98 29.98
CA THR A 160 5.32 -7.10 30.85
C THR A 160 6.14 -6.09 31.67
N ALA A 161 7.40 -6.40 31.99
CA ALA A 161 8.30 -5.47 32.67
C ALA A 161 8.60 -4.19 31.87
N TRP A 162 8.44 -4.23 30.54
CA TRP A 162 8.74 -3.11 29.64
C TRP A 162 7.51 -2.38 29.12
N SER A 163 6.31 -2.92 29.36
CA SER A 163 5.06 -2.38 28.81
C SER A 163 4.04 -2.19 29.92
N THR A 164 3.72 -0.92 30.19
CA THR A 164 2.71 -0.52 31.17
C THR A 164 1.28 -0.72 30.66
N GLN A 165 1.10 -0.86 29.35
CA GLN A 165 -0.22 -0.92 28.72
C GLN A 165 -0.72 -2.35 28.57
N LYS A 166 -1.92 -2.67 29.06
CA LYS A 166 -2.51 -4.00 28.89
C LYS A 166 -3.29 -4.10 27.56
N ALA A 167 -2.58 -4.40 26.48
CA ALA A 167 -3.19 -4.65 25.17
C ALA A 167 -3.77 -6.06 25.05
N ASP A 168 -4.92 -6.17 24.38
CA ASP A 168 -5.49 -7.45 23.94
C ASP A 168 -4.72 -7.97 22.72
N TRP A 169 -4.46 -9.28 22.66
CA TRP A 169 -3.85 -9.92 21.49
C TRP A 169 -4.42 -11.34 21.27
N PRO A 170 -5.08 -11.62 20.13
CA PRO A 170 -5.37 -10.70 19.03
C PRO A 170 -6.23 -9.49 19.46
N PRO A 171 -6.19 -8.37 18.71
CA PRO A 171 -7.10 -7.26 18.98
C PRO A 171 -8.56 -7.71 18.83
N LYS A 172 -9.45 -7.11 19.61
CA LYS A 172 -10.89 -7.40 19.54
C LYS A 172 -11.50 -6.82 18.26
N GLY A 173 -12.47 -7.53 17.70
CA GLY A 173 -13.16 -7.15 16.47
C GLY A 173 -13.70 -8.37 15.73
N LEU A 174 -14.03 -8.17 14.46
CA LEU A 174 -14.55 -9.21 13.57
C LEU A 174 -13.74 -9.31 12.28
N GLU A 175 -13.66 -10.52 11.74
CA GLU A 175 -13.21 -10.84 10.39
C GLU A 175 -14.42 -11.26 9.54
N VAL A 176 -14.52 -10.74 8.32
CA VAL A 176 -15.43 -11.20 7.28
C VAL A 176 -14.61 -11.70 6.10
N THR A 177 -14.88 -12.92 5.64
CA THR A 177 -14.19 -13.51 4.48
C THR A 177 -15.20 -13.75 3.36
N PHE A 178 -14.93 -13.21 2.17
CA PHE A 178 -15.69 -13.50 0.96
C PHE A 178 -14.91 -14.48 0.09
N THR A 179 -15.52 -15.60 -0.26
CA THR A 179 -14.91 -16.62 -1.13
C THR A 179 -15.41 -16.47 -2.55
N TYR A 180 -14.50 -16.36 -3.50
CA TYR A 180 -14.76 -16.23 -4.93
C TYR A 180 -14.19 -17.42 -5.71
N GLY A 181 -14.84 -17.79 -6.80
CA GLY A 181 -14.38 -18.85 -7.69
C GLY A 181 -14.84 -18.66 -9.13
N THR A 182 -14.57 -19.65 -9.96
CA THR A 182 -14.89 -19.62 -11.39
C THR A 182 -16.13 -20.43 -11.73
N THR A 183 -16.75 -20.11 -12.86
CA THR A 183 -17.78 -20.91 -13.51
C THR A 183 -17.37 -21.16 -14.96
N ASP A 184 -17.99 -22.14 -15.62
CA ASP A 184 -17.72 -22.44 -17.03
C ASP A 184 -17.96 -21.23 -17.95
N ASP A 185 -18.97 -20.42 -17.62
CA ASP A 185 -19.25 -19.18 -18.33
C ASP A 185 -18.14 -18.15 -18.18
N ILE A 186 -17.58 -17.98 -16.96
CA ILE A 186 -16.46 -17.06 -16.72
C ILE A 186 -15.22 -17.51 -17.48
N ILE A 187 -14.93 -18.82 -17.49
CA ILE A 187 -13.80 -19.38 -18.23
C ILE A 187 -13.99 -19.11 -19.74
N ARG A 188 -15.15 -19.45 -20.29
CA ARG A 188 -15.48 -19.22 -21.70
C ARG A 188 -15.42 -17.74 -22.07
N ASN A 189 -15.94 -16.84 -21.22
CA ASN A 189 -15.90 -15.41 -21.44
C ASN A 189 -14.45 -14.89 -21.47
N ASN A 190 -13.61 -15.31 -20.53
CA ASN A 190 -12.20 -14.93 -20.51
C ASN A 190 -11.42 -15.50 -21.69
N GLN A 191 -11.71 -16.73 -22.13
CA GLN A 191 -11.14 -17.33 -23.34
C GLN A 191 -11.51 -16.51 -24.59
N ASN A 192 -12.79 -16.17 -24.76
CA ASN A 192 -13.26 -15.35 -25.88
C ASN A 192 -12.59 -13.96 -25.87
N ARG A 193 -12.40 -13.37 -24.67
CA ARG A 193 -11.76 -12.07 -24.47
C ARG A 193 -10.29 -12.04 -24.92
N LEU A 194 -9.58 -13.16 -24.99
CA LEU A 194 -8.22 -13.19 -25.52
C LEU A 194 -8.15 -12.78 -27.01
N THR A 195 -9.27 -12.90 -27.72
CA THR A 195 -9.36 -12.60 -29.16
C THR A 195 -10.16 -11.34 -29.50
N SER A 196 -10.73 -10.68 -28.49
CA SER A 196 -11.56 -9.48 -28.65
C SER A 196 -10.74 -8.26 -29.06
N ASP A 197 -11.39 -7.35 -29.78
CA ASP A 197 -10.72 -6.18 -30.37
C ASP A 197 -10.14 -5.21 -29.32
N ASP A 198 -10.74 -5.11 -28.13
CA ASP A 198 -10.25 -4.28 -27.02
C ASP A 198 -8.95 -4.78 -26.40
N ARG A 199 -8.57 -6.05 -26.65
CA ARG A 199 -7.32 -6.66 -26.18
C ARG A 199 -6.23 -6.71 -27.25
N ARG A 200 -6.54 -6.32 -28.48
CA ARG A 200 -5.57 -6.27 -29.59
C ARG A 200 -4.68 -5.04 -29.45
N THR A 201 -3.43 -5.16 -29.88
CA THR A 201 -2.50 -4.03 -29.93
C THR A 201 -3.04 -2.98 -30.88
N LYS A 202 -3.30 -1.77 -30.37
CA LYS A 202 -3.72 -0.63 -31.17
C LYS A 202 -2.52 -0.07 -31.94
N LEU A 203 -2.51 -0.27 -33.26
CA LEU A 203 -1.45 0.19 -34.16
C LEU A 203 -1.68 1.64 -34.61
N LEU A 204 -2.95 2.02 -34.74
CA LEU A 204 -3.39 3.38 -35.02
C LEU A 204 -4.77 3.59 -34.39
N ASP A 205 -5.02 4.76 -33.82
CA ASP A 205 -6.35 5.21 -33.42
C ASP A 205 -6.46 6.70 -33.69
N ASP A 206 -7.11 7.02 -34.79
CA ASP A 206 -7.24 8.37 -35.30
C ASP A 206 -8.71 8.77 -35.23
N GLY A 207 -9.02 9.67 -34.29
CA GLY A 207 -10.35 10.27 -34.16
C GLY A 207 -10.56 11.51 -35.03
N PHE A 208 -9.61 11.81 -35.93
CA PHE A 208 -9.64 12.96 -36.85
C PHE A 208 -9.93 14.31 -36.16
N ARG A 209 -9.40 14.50 -34.94
CA ARG A 209 -9.41 15.81 -34.26
C ARG A 209 -8.52 16.83 -34.96
N SER A 210 -7.47 16.34 -35.61
CA SER A 210 -6.60 17.06 -36.54
C SER A 210 -6.08 16.06 -37.59
N LEU A 211 -5.61 16.54 -38.73
CA LEU A 211 -5.07 15.66 -39.77
C LEU A 211 -3.58 15.41 -39.54
N SER A 212 -3.22 14.15 -39.24
CA SER A 212 -1.80 13.73 -39.13
C SER A 212 -1.04 13.95 -40.44
N PRO A 213 0.24 14.36 -40.42
CA PRO A 213 1.08 14.49 -41.62
C PRO A 213 1.31 13.15 -42.35
N ASP A 214 1.05 12.02 -41.69
CA ASP A 214 1.12 10.69 -42.31
C ASP A 214 0.02 10.44 -43.36
N TRP A 215 -1.05 11.26 -43.34
CA TRP A 215 -2.15 11.16 -44.29
C TRP A 215 -1.88 12.00 -45.53
N LYS A 216 -1.87 11.36 -46.69
CA LYS A 216 -1.89 12.05 -47.98
C LYS A 216 -3.32 12.18 -48.46
N ILE A 217 -3.81 13.39 -48.62
CA ILE A 217 -5.14 13.65 -49.19
C ILE A 217 -5.08 13.59 -50.70
N VAL A 218 -6.00 12.84 -51.30
CA VAL A 218 -6.12 12.67 -52.75
C VAL A 218 -7.54 13.04 -53.16
N ALA A 219 -7.64 14.00 -54.07
CA ALA A 219 -8.89 14.44 -54.69
C ALA A 219 -8.84 14.17 -56.19
N SER A 220 -9.99 14.00 -56.84
CA SER A 220 -10.03 13.89 -58.30
C SER A 220 -9.66 15.23 -58.99
N PRO A 221 -9.04 15.20 -60.18
CA PRO A 221 -8.57 16.41 -60.85
C PRO A 221 -9.75 17.29 -61.32
N GLY A 222 -9.88 18.50 -60.75
CA GLY A 222 -10.87 19.50 -61.17
C GLY A 222 -11.80 20.01 -60.06
N ASN A 223 -11.82 19.37 -58.90
CA ASN A 223 -12.67 19.77 -57.77
C ASN A 223 -11.97 20.79 -56.85
N GLN A 224 -11.97 22.06 -57.23
CA GLN A 224 -11.38 23.15 -56.43
C GLN A 224 -12.05 23.37 -55.05
N SER A 225 -13.27 22.86 -54.87
CA SER A 225 -14.03 22.93 -53.61
C SER A 225 -13.97 21.65 -52.76
N ALA A 226 -13.18 20.66 -53.18
CA ALA A 226 -12.98 19.43 -52.42
C ALA A 226 -12.35 19.73 -51.06
N SER A 227 -13.01 19.35 -49.98
CA SER A 227 -12.48 19.51 -48.63
C SER A 227 -12.54 18.20 -47.85
N PHE A 228 -11.40 17.81 -47.26
CA PHE A 228 -11.29 16.71 -46.30
C PHE A 228 -11.24 17.25 -44.84
N THR A 229 -11.22 18.57 -44.68
CA THR A 229 -11.23 19.26 -43.38
C THR A 229 -12.18 20.44 -43.47
N ASN A 230 -13.34 20.33 -42.83
CA ASN A 230 -14.34 21.39 -42.81
C ASN A 230 -14.57 21.89 -41.37
N GLU A 231 -14.72 23.20 -41.18
CA GLU A 231 -14.90 23.83 -39.85
C GLU A 231 -13.88 23.39 -38.79
N GLY A 232 -12.63 23.14 -39.20
CA GLY A 232 -11.55 22.69 -38.31
C GLY A 232 -11.62 21.22 -37.89
N LYS A 233 -12.57 20.43 -38.43
CA LYS A 233 -12.72 18.99 -38.18
C LYS A 233 -12.14 18.21 -39.35
N ALA A 234 -11.05 17.47 -39.11
CA ALA A 234 -10.51 16.57 -40.12
C ALA A 234 -11.48 15.39 -40.35
N GLY A 235 -11.44 14.79 -41.54
CA GLY A 235 -12.31 13.67 -41.91
C GLY A 235 -13.72 14.07 -42.34
N GLU A 236 -14.06 15.36 -42.33
CA GLU A 236 -15.30 15.88 -42.91
C GLU A 236 -15.09 16.12 -44.42
N ILE A 237 -15.75 15.29 -45.23
CA ILE A 237 -15.56 15.20 -46.67
C ILE A 237 -16.71 15.92 -47.35
N GLN A 238 -16.37 16.93 -48.16
CA GLN A 238 -17.31 17.67 -49.00
C GLN A 238 -16.85 17.59 -50.45
N ILE A 239 -17.60 16.85 -51.28
CA ILE A 239 -17.33 16.66 -52.71
C ILE A 239 -18.62 16.16 -53.43
N PRO A 240 -18.79 16.38 -54.75
CA PRO A 240 -19.89 15.77 -55.50
C PRO A 240 -19.95 14.24 -55.37
N ALA A 241 -21.17 13.68 -55.48
CA ALA A 241 -21.41 12.27 -55.20
C ALA A 241 -20.55 11.32 -56.07
N ASN A 242 -20.34 11.58 -57.36
CA ASN A 242 -19.56 10.71 -58.24
C ASN A 242 -18.09 11.15 -58.42
N SER A 243 -17.52 11.77 -57.38
CA SER A 243 -16.14 12.23 -57.36
C SER A 243 -15.38 11.63 -56.16
N THR A 244 -14.05 11.56 -56.27
CA THR A 244 -13.21 10.93 -55.25
C THR A 244 -12.51 11.96 -54.37
N LEU A 245 -12.60 11.77 -53.06
CA LEU A 245 -11.85 12.49 -52.04
C LEU A 245 -11.58 11.56 -50.86
N PHE A 246 -10.32 11.18 -50.67
CA PHE A 246 -9.91 10.24 -49.63
C PHE A 246 -8.54 10.58 -49.06
N ALA A 247 -8.27 10.09 -47.86
CA ALA A 247 -6.93 10.08 -47.28
C ALA A 247 -6.29 8.70 -47.51
N GLU A 248 -5.02 8.68 -47.91
CA GLU A 248 -4.25 7.46 -48.12
C GLU A 248 -2.97 7.43 -47.28
N ARG A 249 -2.60 6.23 -46.82
CA ARG A 249 -1.33 5.96 -46.15
C ARG A 249 -0.91 4.49 -46.32
N SER A 250 0.33 4.20 -46.00
CA SER A 250 0.81 2.82 -45.84
C SER A 250 0.09 2.13 -44.68
N LEU A 251 -0.28 0.86 -44.86
CA LEU A 251 -0.90 0.03 -43.83
C LEU A 251 0.21 -0.58 -42.96
N PRO A 252 0.18 -0.42 -41.62
CA PRO A 252 1.16 -1.06 -40.74
C PRO A 252 1.20 -2.58 -40.95
N GLU A 253 2.39 -3.17 -41.07
CA GLU A 253 2.59 -4.57 -41.48
C GLU A 253 1.89 -5.62 -40.61
N LYS A 254 1.62 -5.29 -39.34
CA LYS A 254 0.96 -6.18 -38.38
C LYS A 254 -0.55 -5.99 -38.27
N THR A 255 -1.15 -5.18 -39.14
CA THR A 255 -2.60 -4.92 -39.09
C THR A 255 -3.37 -6.20 -39.35
N ALA A 256 -4.21 -6.59 -38.39
CA ALA A 256 -5.12 -7.73 -38.50
C ALA A 256 -6.58 -7.30 -38.49
N VAL A 257 -6.92 -6.13 -37.92
CA VAL A 257 -8.29 -5.60 -37.96
C VAL A 257 -8.27 -4.12 -38.30
N VAL A 258 -9.16 -3.71 -39.21
CA VAL A 258 -9.46 -2.32 -39.55
C VAL A 258 -10.88 -2.04 -39.11
N ILE A 259 -11.06 -1.04 -38.25
CA ILE A 259 -12.38 -0.55 -37.83
C ILE A 259 -12.48 0.91 -38.24
N CYS A 260 -13.40 1.22 -39.13
CA CYS A 260 -13.66 2.59 -39.57
C CYS A 260 -15.08 2.96 -39.19
N LYS A 261 -15.23 4.01 -38.37
CA LYS A 261 -16.53 4.61 -38.06
C LYS A 261 -16.76 5.77 -39.01
N LEU A 262 -17.86 5.72 -39.75
CA LEU A 262 -18.20 6.78 -40.70
C LEU A 262 -19.71 7.02 -40.80
N ASN A 263 -20.05 8.22 -41.27
CA ASN A 263 -21.41 8.67 -41.50
C ASN A 263 -21.54 9.16 -42.95
N SER A 264 -22.58 8.72 -43.66
CA SER A 264 -22.82 9.12 -45.05
C SER A 264 -23.30 10.56 -45.22
N GLY A 265 -23.83 11.18 -44.17
CA GLY A 265 -24.39 12.52 -44.19
C GLY A 265 -25.40 12.72 -45.33
N THR A 266 -25.14 13.71 -46.18
CA THR A 266 -25.98 14.03 -47.34
C THR A 266 -25.47 13.42 -48.65
N ASP A 267 -24.40 12.62 -48.60
CA ASP A 267 -23.86 11.93 -49.78
C ASP A 267 -24.93 11.03 -50.43
N GLN A 268 -25.00 11.03 -51.76
CA GLN A 268 -26.00 10.28 -52.54
C GLN A 268 -25.36 9.22 -53.45
N SER A 269 -24.10 8.90 -53.24
CA SER A 269 -23.36 7.99 -54.10
C SER A 269 -23.89 6.57 -54.04
N VAL A 270 -23.92 5.92 -55.20
CA VAL A 270 -24.15 4.47 -55.27
C VAL A 270 -22.83 3.71 -55.16
N TYR A 271 -21.85 4.02 -56.00
CA TYR A 271 -20.57 3.29 -56.06
C TYR A 271 -19.38 4.05 -55.48
N TYR A 272 -19.53 5.36 -55.25
CA TYR A 272 -18.48 6.29 -54.79
C TYR A 272 -18.63 6.68 -53.32
N GLY A 273 -19.49 5.98 -52.59
CA GLY A 273 -19.79 6.33 -51.21
C GLY A 273 -18.58 6.16 -50.29
N PRO A 274 -18.63 6.77 -49.09
CA PRO A 274 -17.53 6.76 -48.16
C PRO A 274 -17.28 5.34 -47.63
N GLY A 275 -16.00 4.98 -47.45
CA GLY A 275 -15.63 3.68 -46.95
C GLY A 275 -14.13 3.50 -46.77
N VAL A 276 -13.72 2.24 -46.74
CA VAL A 276 -12.34 1.78 -46.62
C VAL A 276 -11.97 1.02 -47.89
N ALA A 277 -10.85 1.38 -48.52
CA ALA A 277 -10.24 0.57 -49.57
C ALA A 277 -8.83 0.13 -49.16
N LEU A 278 -8.62 -1.19 -49.12
CA LEU A 278 -7.31 -1.80 -48.89
C LEU A 278 -6.58 -1.95 -50.23
N THR A 279 -5.37 -1.41 -50.33
CA THR A 279 -4.58 -1.44 -51.58
C THR A 279 -3.51 -2.51 -51.53
N PHE A 280 -3.24 -3.12 -52.68
CA PHE A 280 -2.29 -4.21 -52.86
C PHE A 280 -1.27 -3.85 -53.93
N ALA A 281 -0.10 -4.49 -53.91
CA ALA A 281 0.93 -4.27 -54.92
C ALA A 281 0.67 -5.06 -56.22
N ASP A 282 -0.08 -6.15 -56.13
CA ASP A 282 -0.22 -7.17 -57.17
C ASP A 282 -1.66 -7.36 -57.68
N ARG A 283 -2.63 -6.62 -57.12
CA ARG A 283 -4.06 -6.72 -57.48
C ARG A 283 -4.83 -5.42 -57.23
N PRO A 284 -6.03 -5.26 -57.82
CA PRO A 284 -6.90 -4.11 -57.53
C PRO A 284 -7.30 -4.01 -56.04
N PRO A 285 -7.62 -2.80 -55.55
CA PRO A 285 -8.08 -2.60 -54.17
C PRO A 285 -9.32 -3.41 -53.80
N LEU A 286 -9.41 -3.78 -52.52
CA LEU A 286 -10.63 -4.31 -51.90
C LEU A 286 -11.36 -3.15 -51.22
N LYS A 287 -12.53 -2.76 -51.74
CA LYS A 287 -13.30 -1.62 -51.24
C LYS A 287 -14.53 -2.07 -50.47
N PHE A 288 -14.67 -1.63 -49.24
CA PHE A 288 -15.85 -1.84 -48.39
C PHE A 288 -16.40 -0.49 -47.94
N TYR A 289 -17.65 -0.19 -48.28
CA TYR A 289 -18.16 1.19 -48.24
C TYR A 289 -19.66 1.28 -47.99
N LEU A 290 -20.14 2.46 -47.62
CA LEU A 290 -21.56 2.78 -47.55
C LEU A 290 -22.06 3.15 -48.95
N SER A 291 -23.24 2.69 -49.34
CA SER A 291 -23.93 3.07 -50.59
C SER A 291 -25.22 3.84 -50.27
N PRO A 292 -25.15 5.15 -49.96
CA PRO A 292 -26.33 5.96 -49.61
C PRO A 292 -27.42 5.94 -50.66
N GLY A 293 -27.06 6.00 -51.95
CA GLY A 293 -28.03 6.00 -53.04
C GLY A 293 -28.88 4.72 -53.09
N ASN A 294 -28.32 3.58 -52.67
CA ASN A 294 -29.04 2.30 -52.61
C ASN A 294 -29.52 1.92 -51.20
N ARG A 295 -29.15 2.68 -50.17
CA ARG A 295 -29.36 2.32 -48.76
C ARG A 295 -28.83 0.92 -48.41
N GLN A 296 -27.66 0.57 -48.96
CA GLN A 296 -26.99 -0.72 -48.78
C GLN A 296 -25.52 -0.53 -48.37
N PHE A 297 -24.89 -1.58 -47.85
CA PHE A 297 -23.43 -1.67 -47.76
C PHE A 297 -22.90 -2.22 -49.08
N GLY A 298 -21.84 -1.61 -49.61
CA GLY A 298 -21.20 -2.04 -50.85
C GLY A 298 -19.86 -2.71 -50.60
N LEU A 299 -19.55 -3.74 -51.39
CA LEU A 299 -18.26 -4.40 -51.44
C LEU A 299 -17.82 -4.52 -52.89
N GLN A 300 -16.61 -4.05 -53.21
CA GLN A 300 -15.97 -4.27 -54.50
C GLN A 300 -14.65 -5.01 -54.32
N ASN A 301 -14.47 -6.09 -55.07
CA ASN A 301 -13.24 -6.86 -55.14
C ASN A 301 -12.88 -7.15 -56.61
N GLY A 302 -11.95 -6.37 -57.18
CA GLY A 302 -11.67 -6.43 -58.61
C GLY A 302 -12.89 -6.00 -59.42
N ASP A 303 -13.34 -6.83 -60.37
CA ASP A 303 -14.55 -6.56 -61.17
C ASP A 303 -15.83 -7.08 -60.50
N ASN A 304 -15.74 -7.77 -59.36
CA ASN A 304 -16.89 -8.32 -58.63
C ASN A 304 -17.41 -7.31 -57.59
N GLY A 305 -18.68 -6.92 -57.71
CA GLY A 305 -19.38 -6.03 -56.77
C GLY A 305 -20.55 -6.75 -56.10
N GLU A 306 -20.71 -6.57 -54.79
CA GLU A 306 -21.82 -7.09 -53.98
C GLU A 306 -22.46 -5.96 -53.14
N PHE A 307 -23.76 -6.07 -52.89
CA PHE A 307 -24.51 -5.18 -52.00
C PHE A 307 -25.20 -5.96 -50.88
N PHE A 308 -25.27 -5.37 -49.69
CA PHE A 308 -25.87 -5.97 -48.51
C PHE A 308 -26.90 -5.02 -47.88
N GLU A 309 -28.04 -5.56 -47.48
CA GLU A 309 -29.11 -4.80 -46.83
C GLU A 309 -28.79 -4.43 -45.36
N GLY A 310 -29.58 -3.48 -44.83
CA GLY A 310 -29.53 -3.07 -43.42
C GLY A 310 -28.73 -1.81 -43.15
N PHE A 311 -28.40 -1.02 -44.17
CA PHE A 311 -27.75 0.28 -44.01
C PHE A 311 -28.80 1.39 -43.83
N ASP A 312 -28.74 2.10 -42.71
CA ASP A 312 -29.53 3.31 -42.45
C ASP A 312 -28.64 4.56 -42.58
N PRO A 313 -28.84 5.41 -43.61
CA PRO A 313 -28.06 6.63 -43.83
C PRO A 313 -28.17 7.67 -42.71
N ALA A 314 -29.17 7.58 -41.82
CA ALA A 314 -29.34 8.50 -40.70
C ALA A 314 -28.38 8.21 -39.53
N LYS A 315 -27.71 7.06 -39.54
CA LYS A 315 -26.81 6.61 -38.46
C LYS A 315 -25.36 6.57 -38.92
N SER A 316 -24.45 6.65 -37.95
CA SER A 316 -23.03 6.32 -38.16
C SER A 316 -22.84 4.80 -38.05
N TRP A 317 -21.94 4.26 -38.87
CA TRP A 317 -21.70 2.82 -38.96
C TRP A 317 -20.22 2.50 -38.78
N TYR A 318 -19.95 1.38 -38.13
CA TYR A 318 -18.63 0.77 -38.03
C TYR A 318 -18.48 -0.27 -39.13
N LEU A 319 -17.51 -0.05 -40.02
CA LEU A 319 -17.05 -1.05 -40.99
C LEU A 319 -15.84 -1.76 -40.40
N ARG A 320 -15.94 -3.06 -40.17
CA ARG A 320 -14.86 -3.90 -39.64
C ARG A 320 -14.35 -4.86 -40.70
N ILE A 321 -13.04 -4.80 -40.97
CA ILE A 321 -12.32 -5.70 -41.87
C ILE A 321 -11.30 -6.48 -41.06
N GLU A 322 -11.48 -7.78 -40.92
CA GLU A 322 -10.52 -8.66 -40.24
C GLU A 322 -9.73 -9.49 -41.25
N LEU A 323 -8.41 -9.31 -41.23
CA LEU A 323 -7.43 -10.03 -42.03
C LEU A 323 -6.99 -11.27 -41.23
N ALA A 324 -7.54 -12.42 -41.59
CA ALA A 324 -7.18 -13.72 -41.04
C ALA A 324 -6.23 -14.46 -42.00
N LEU A 325 -5.69 -15.61 -41.58
CA LEU A 325 -4.79 -16.41 -42.42
C LEU A 325 -5.51 -16.85 -43.71
N GLY A 326 -5.11 -16.26 -44.84
CA GLY A 326 -5.67 -16.54 -46.17
C GLY A 326 -7.11 -16.05 -46.39
N LYS A 327 -7.70 -15.29 -45.45
CA LYS A 327 -9.11 -14.86 -45.53
C LYS A 327 -9.29 -13.42 -45.05
N VAL A 328 -10.33 -12.77 -45.54
CA VAL A 328 -10.81 -11.49 -45.03
C VAL A 328 -12.28 -11.57 -44.64
N LEU A 329 -12.61 -11.14 -43.43
CA LEU A 329 -13.97 -11.10 -42.90
C LEU A 329 -14.44 -9.65 -42.84
N LEU A 330 -15.62 -9.38 -43.38
CA LEU A 330 -16.21 -8.06 -43.50
C LEU A 330 -17.48 -8.01 -42.66
N SER A 331 -17.52 -7.11 -41.69
CA SER A 331 -18.63 -7.01 -40.73
C SER A 331 -19.04 -5.56 -40.51
N VAL A 332 -20.29 -5.35 -40.08
CA VAL A 332 -20.86 -4.04 -39.79
C VAL A 332 -21.44 -3.97 -38.39
N SER A 333 -21.45 -2.79 -37.78
CA SER A 333 -22.06 -2.54 -36.47
C SER A 333 -22.59 -1.11 -36.37
N GLU A 334 -23.70 -0.91 -35.64
CA GLU A 334 -24.20 0.42 -35.27
C GLU A 334 -23.54 0.96 -33.99
N ASP A 335 -23.21 0.07 -33.04
CA ASP A 335 -22.73 0.42 -31.70
C ASP A 335 -21.22 0.23 -31.49
N GLY A 336 -20.55 -0.43 -32.46
CA GLY A 336 -19.12 -0.75 -32.41
C GLY A 336 -18.79 -1.94 -31.49
N ILE A 337 -19.79 -2.62 -30.93
CA ILE A 337 -19.66 -3.76 -30.03
C ILE A 337 -20.18 -5.03 -30.72
N GLY A 338 -21.42 -5.01 -31.21
CA GLY A 338 -22.04 -6.13 -31.90
C GLY A 338 -21.80 -6.06 -33.41
N TYR A 339 -20.92 -6.91 -33.94
CA TYR A 339 -20.62 -6.96 -35.38
C TYR A 339 -21.39 -8.09 -36.08
N ARG A 340 -22.15 -7.73 -37.12
CA ARG A 340 -22.77 -8.67 -38.04
C ARG A 340 -21.84 -8.91 -39.23
N THR A 341 -21.37 -10.14 -39.40
CA THR A 341 -20.57 -10.53 -40.57
C THR A 341 -21.44 -10.55 -41.82
N LEU A 342 -21.00 -9.83 -42.86
CA LEU A 342 -21.65 -9.77 -44.16
C LEU A 342 -21.02 -10.75 -45.15
N ARG A 343 -19.68 -10.86 -45.14
CA ARG A 343 -18.95 -11.68 -46.11
C ARG A 343 -17.62 -12.17 -45.57
N THR A 344 -17.24 -13.37 -45.99
CA THR A 344 -15.86 -13.88 -45.90
C THR A 344 -15.35 -14.12 -47.32
N LEU A 345 -14.15 -13.63 -47.63
CA LEU A 345 -13.48 -13.82 -48.91
C LEU A 345 -12.12 -14.45 -48.70
N ASP A 346 -11.62 -15.18 -49.70
CA ASP A 346 -10.23 -15.62 -49.73
C ASP A 346 -9.30 -14.45 -50.06
N LEU A 347 -8.18 -14.38 -49.34
CA LEU A 347 -7.20 -13.30 -49.44
C LEU A 347 -5.85 -13.86 -49.90
N ALA A 348 -5.60 -13.75 -51.20
CA ALA A 348 -4.41 -14.31 -51.85
C ALA A 348 -3.11 -13.50 -51.61
N SER A 349 -3.23 -12.20 -51.34
CA SER A 349 -2.09 -11.32 -51.06
C SER A 349 -2.41 -10.36 -49.91
N VAL A 350 -1.39 -9.84 -49.23
CA VAL A 350 -1.53 -9.00 -48.03
C VAL A 350 -1.60 -7.52 -48.44
N PRO A 351 -2.55 -6.72 -47.92
CA PRO A 351 -2.65 -5.30 -48.26
C PRO A 351 -1.44 -4.50 -47.76
N LYS A 352 -1.03 -3.49 -48.53
CA LYS A 352 0.13 -2.61 -48.24
C LYS A 352 -0.26 -1.17 -47.93
N GLY A 353 -1.47 -0.76 -48.32
CA GLY A 353 -1.97 0.58 -48.04
C GLY A 353 -3.45 0.57 -47.69
N ILE A 354 -3.91 1.71 -47.18
CA ILE A 354 -5.30 1.96 -46.85
C ILE A 354 -5.71 3.33 -47.35
N ARG A 355 -6.92 3.38 -47.92
CA ARG A 355 -7.63 4.59 -48.32
C ARG A 355 -8.91 4.69 -47.52
N ILE A 356 -9.21 5.87 -46.99
CA ILE A 356 -10.44 6.14 -46.26
C ILE A 356 -11.13 7.39 -46.82
N GLY A 357 -12.43 7.31 -47.03
CA GLY A 357 -13.23 8.36 -47.67
C GLY A 357 -13.87 7.88 -48.96
N LYS A 358 -14.10 8.80 -49.91
CA LYS A 358 -14.79 8.51 -51.17
C LYS A 358 -13.76 8.13 -52.24
N THR A 359 -13.70 6.85 -52.59
CA THR A 359 -12.91 6.32 -53.72
C THR A 359 -13.83 5.96 -54.89
N ASP A 360 -13.29 5.73 -56.08
CA ASP A 360 -14.10 5.29 -57.21
C ASP A 360 -14.59 3.86 -57.06
N GLN A 361 -15.36 3.35 -58.03
CA GLN A 361 -15.93 2.01 -57.96
C GLN A 361 -14.87 0.93 -57.68
N LYS A 362 -13.64 1.08 -58.20
CA LYS A 362 -12.53 0.12 -58.02
C LYS A 362 -11.58 0.49 -56.88
N GLY A 363 -11.92 1.49 -56.06
CA GLY A 363 -11.10 1.94 -54.96
C GLY A 363 -9.94 2.87 -55.36
N ASN A 364 -9.95 3.42 -56.58
CA ASN A 364 -8.94 4.32 -57.15
C ASN A 364 -9.44 5.78 -57.20
N THR A 365 -8.64 6.63 -57.87
CA THR A 365 -8.96 8.03 -58.15
C THR A 365 -9.50 8.14 -59.57
N SER A 366 -10.74 8.58 -59.72
CA SER A 366 -11.32 8.95 -61.02
C SER A 366 -12.45 9.96 -60.82
N GLU A 367 -12.86 10.61 -61.90
CA GLU A 367 -13.96 11.57 -61.89
C GLU A 367 -14.93 11.21 -63.02
N GLN A 368 -16.23 11.17 -62.71
CA GLN A 368 -17.25 11.14 -63.76
C GLN A 368 -17.72 12.56 -64.09
N PRO A 369 -17.77 12.96 -65.37
CA PRO A 369 -18.18 14.30 -65.76
C PRO A 369 -19.70 14.46 -65.66
N ALA A 370 -20.20 14.94 -64.52
CA ALA A 370 -21.56 15.48 -64.42
C ALA A 370 -21.72 16.42 -63.21
N SER A 371 -22.39 17.55 -63.45
CA SER A 371 -22.87 18.52 -62.45
C SER A 371 -23.83 17.85 -61.44
N GLN A 372 -23.30 17.19 -60.41
CA GLN A 372 -24.09 16.67 -59.30
C GLN A 372 -23.89 17.55 -58.06
N SER A 373 -24.93 17.65 -57.22
CA SER A 373 -24.88 18.41 -55.98
C SER A 373 -23.79 17.88 -55.05
N THR A 374 -23.00 18.80 -54.50
CA THR A 374 -22.00 18.50 -53.48
C THR A 374 -22.67 17.90 -52.23
N GLY A 375 -22.27 16.68 -51.88
CA GLY A 375 -22.68 15.99 -50.66
C GLY A 375 -21.67 16.18 -49.54
N ARG A 376 -22.07 15.84 -48.31
CA ARG A 376 -21.18 15.77 -47.15
C ARG A 376 -21.23 14.37 -46.56
N CYS A 377 -20.08 13.81 -46.24
CA CYS A 377 -19.94 12.61 -45.42
C CYS A 377 -18.77 12.78 -44.45
N ARG A 378 -18.64 11.90 -43.47
CA ARG A 378 -17.60 12.02 -42.44
C ARG A 378 -16.97 10.69 -42.09
N ILE A 379 -15.65 10.67 -42.04
CA ILE A 379 -14.89 9.65 -41.30
C ILE A 379 -14.76 10.16 -39.87
N GLU A 380 -15.38 9.46 -38.93
CA GLU A 380 -15.39 9.85 -37.52
C GLU A 380 -14.21 9.26 -36.75
N GLN A 381 -13.82 8.03 -37.09
CA GLN A 381 -12.72 7.34 -36.43
C GLN A 381 -12.14 6.25 -37.33
N LEU A 382 -10.83 6.06 -37.30
CA LEU A 382 -10.15 4.88 -37.81
C LEU A 382 -9.32 4.25 -36.71
N THR A 383 -9.55 2.97 -36.44
CA THR A 383 -8.74 2.16 -35.55
C THR A 383 -8.13 1.00 -36.33
N LEU A 384 -6.81 0.87 -36.29
CA LEU A 384 -6.06 -0.27 -36.82
C LEU A 384 -5.54 -1.09 -35.66
N LEU A 385 -5.87 -2.38 -35.64
CA LEU A 385 -5.51 -3.29 -34.58
C LEU A 385 -4.61 -4.41 -35.13
N GLY A 386 -3.67 -4.86 -34.30
CA GLY A 386 -2.87 -6.04 -34.56
C GLY A 386 -3.64 -7.34 -34.37
N GLY A 387 -2.94 -8.47 -34.50
CA GLY A 387 -3.47 -9.78 -34.14
C GLY A 387 -3.87 -9.87 -32.66
N PRO A 388 -4.69 -10.87 -32.28
CA PRO A 388 -5.02 -11.13 -30.88
C PRO A 388 -3.75 -11.41 -30.06
N GLN A 389 -3.73 -10.95 -28.81
CA GLN A 389 -2.61 -11.22 -27.90
C GLN A 389 -2.83 -12.58 -27.24
N ASN A 390 -1.90 -13.52 -27.46
CA ASN A 390 -1.96 -14.90 -26.94
C ASN A 390 -3.29 -15.63 -27.22
N PRO A 391 -3.73 -15.79 -28.49
CA PRO A 391 -5.03 -16.39 -28.84
C PRO A 391 -5.20 -17.87 -28.47
N GLY A 392 -4.13 -18.52 -27.99
CA GLY A 392 -4.14 -19.90 -27.50
C GLY A 392 -3.60 -20.03 -26.08
N ALA A 393 -3.61 -18.96 -25.27
CA ALA A 393 -3.24 -19.06 -23.88
C ALA A 393 -4.17 -20.02 -23.14
N ASP A 394 -3.57 -20.97 -22.43
CA ASP A 394 -4.30 -21.92 -21.60
C ASP A 394 -4.77 -21.22 -20.32
N LEU A 395 -6.10 -21.10 -20.19
CA LEU A 395 -6.76 -20.56 -19.00
C LEU A 395 -7.23 -21.67 -18.05
N ASP A 396 -6.75 -22.91 -18.19
CA ASP A 396 -7.12 -24.03 -17.33
C ASP A 396 -6.77 -23.79 -15.85
N PHE A 397 -5.83 -22.89 -15.55
CA PHE A 397 -5.55 -22.45 -14.18
C PHE A 397 -6.78 -21.82 -13.49
N LEU A 398 -7.77 -21.32 -14.26
CA LEU A 398 -9.04 -20.83 -13.73
C LEU A 398 -9.89 -21.97 -13.13
N LYS A 399 -9.75 -23.21 -13.63
CA LYS A 399 -10.50 -24.36 -13.09
C LYS A 399 -10.01 -24.65 -11.67
N GLY A 400 -10.90 -24.45 -10.69
CA GLY A 400 -10.57 -24.64 -9.28
C GLY A 400 -9.67 -23.55 -8.68
N LEU A 401 -9.54 -22.39 -9.33
CA LEU A 401 -9.03 -21.17 -8.70
C LEU A 401 -10.04 -20.70 -7.66
N VAL A 402 -9.57 -20.52 -6.42
CA VAL A 402 -10.36 -19.94 -5.34
C VAL A 402 -9.60 -18.76 -4.77
N VAL A 403 -10.31 -17.64 -4.60
CA VAL A 403 -9.76 -16.41 -4.03
C VAL A 403 -10.62 -16.00 -2.85
N LYS A 404 -9.99 -15.75 -1.71
CA LYS A 404 -10.65 -15.27 -0.50
C LYS A 404 -10.24 -13.83 -0.25
N VAL A 405 -11.21 -12.93 -0.15
CA VAL A 405 -11.00 -11.53 0.23
C VAL A 405 -11.42 -11.37 1.68
N HIS A 406 -10.48 -10.98 2.52
CA HIS A 406 -10.67 -10.87 3.95
C HIS A 406 -10.78 -9.41 4.36
N TYR A 407 -11.66 -9.15 5.32
CA TYR A 407 -11.83 -7.86 5.98
C TYR A 407 -11.77 -8.04 7.49
N GLU A 408 -10.93 -7.29 8.20
CA GLU A 408 -11.03 -7.17 9.67
C GLU A 408 -11.57 -5.78 10.03
N LEU A 409 -12.48 -5.73 11.00
CA LEU A 409 -12.98 -4.50 11.61
C LEU A 409 -12.68 -4.52 13.12
N TYR A 410 -11.96 -3.52 13.59
CA TYR A 410 -11.44 -3.48 14.95
C TYR A 410 -12.34 -2.71 15.91
N ASP A 411 -12.44 -3.16 17.16
CA ASP A 411 -13.22 -2.47 18.18
C ASP A 411 -12.57 -1.14 18.61
N GLY A 412 -13.34 -0.05 18.59
CA GLY A 412 -12.97 1.22 19.25
C GLY A 412 -12.02 2.14 18.48
N LEU A 413 -11.87 1.93 17.17
CA LEU A 413 -11.19 2.82 16.23
C LEU A 413 -11.79 2.67 14.82
N PRO A 414 -11.81 3.74 14.00
CA PRO A 414 -12.33 3.68 12.63
C PRO A 414 -11.33 3.01 11.66
N LEU A 415 -11.03 1.73 11.91
CA LEU A 415 -9.98 0.97 11.24
C LEU A 415 -10.54 -0.29 10.58
N LEU A 416 -10.22 -0.48 9.31
CA LEU A 416 -10.38 -1.74 8.59
C LEU A 416 -9.02 -2.34 8.25
N SER A 417 -8.95 -3.65 8.09
CA SER A 417 -7.85 -4.31 7.37
C SER A 417 -8.38 -5.15 6.23
N LYS A 418 -7.61 -5.29 5.16
CA LYS A 418 -7.94 -6.12 4.00
C LYS A 418 -6.73 -6.90 3.49
N TRP A 419 -6.93 -8.15 3.12
CA TRP A 419 -5.95 -8.96 2.40
C TRP A 419 -6.63 -10.03 1.54
N VAL A 420 -5.82 -10.71 0.72
CA VAL A 420 -6.28 -11.72 -0.22
C VAL A 420 -5.52 -13.03 -0.01
N THR A 421 -6.26 -14.14 0.04
CA THR A 421 -5.70 -15.49 -0.03
C THR A 421 -6.04 -16.13 -1.36
N VAL A 422 -5.07 -16.77 -2.00
CA VAL A 422 -5.21 -17.42 -3.31
C VAL A 422 -4.88 -18.89 -3.18
N GLU A 423 -5.79 -19.76 -3.60
CA GLU A 423 -5.64 -21.21 -3.52
C GLU A 423 -6.10 -21.90 -4.81
N THR A 424 -5.61 -23.12 -5.02
CA THR A 424 -5.96 -23.94 -6.19
C THR A 424 -6.10 -25.40 -5.81
N ALA A 425 -6.99 -26.11 -6.51
CA ALA A 425 -7.07 -27.56 -6.45
C ALA A 425 -6.04 -28.27 -7.36
N SER A 426 -5.34 -27.53 -8.23
CA SER A 426 -4.37 -28.09 -9.18
C SER A 426 -3.05 -28.48 -8.52
N ALA A 427 -2.55 -29.67 -8.85
CA ALA A 427 -1.22 -30.12 -8.42
C ALA A 427 -0.08 -29.44 -9.20
N GLU A 428 -0.30 -29.11 -10.47
CA GLU A 428 0.66 -28.36 -11.30
C GLU A 428 0.73 -26.90 -10.86
N GLY A 429 -0.43 -26.35 -10.49
CA GLY A 429 -0.57 -25.00 -9.98
C GLY A 429 -0.45 -23.93 -11.06
N PHE A 430 -0.11 -22.72 -10.63
CA PHE A 430 0.15 -21.57 -11.49
C PHE A 430 1.08 -20.57 -10.80
N VAL A 431 1.57 -19.58 -11.54
CA VAL A 431 2.37 -18.48 -11.00
C VAL A 431 1.47 -17.26 -10.82
N LEU A 432 1.36 -16.76 -9.59
CA LEU A 432 0.82 -15.45 -9.28
C LEU A 432 1.94 -14.42 -9.46
N ASN A 433 1.95 -13.72 -10.60
CA ASN A 433 2.95 -12.70 -10.90
C ASN A 433 2.81 -11.49 -9.97
N ASN A 434 1.58 -11.00 -9.79
CA ASN A 434 1.28 -9.87 -8.92
C ASN A 434 -0.20 -9.91 -8.48
N LEU A 435 -0.56 -9.05 -7.53
CA LEU A 435 -1.93 -8.80 -7.15
C LEU A 435 -2.13 -7.38 -6.63
N ARG A 436 -3.36 -6.90 -6.78
CA ARG A 436 -3.89 -5.70 -6.18
C ARG A 436 -4.93 -6.10 -5.15
N THR A 437 -4.61 -5.89 -3.88
CA THR A 437 -5.48 -6.24 -2.74
C THR A 437 -6.55 -5.19 -2.51
N GLU A 438 -6.29 -3.93 -2.86
CA GLU A 438 -7.28 -2.84 -2.75
C GLU A 438 -7.31 -1.96 -4.01
N HIS A 439 -8.51 -1.57 -4.41
CA HIS A 439 -8.78 -0.65 -5.51
C HIS A 439 -9.99 0.22 -5.15
N LEU A 440 -9.80 1.12 -4.20
CA LEU A 440 -10.88 1.84 -3.55
C LEU A 440 -11.06 3.23 -4.16
N ALA A 441 -12.11 3.40 -4.97
CA ALA A 441 -12.47 4.68 -5.59
C ALA A 441 -13.26 5.55 -4.60
N VAL A 442 -12.64 6.60 -4.09
CA VAL A 442 -13.24 7.51 -3.10
C VAL A 442 -13.41 8.93 -3.62
N THR A 443 -14.33 9.66 -3.01
CA THR A 443 -14.52 11.09 -3.25
C THR A 443 -13.21 11.85 -3.08
N GLU A 444 -12.94 12.78 -4.00
CA GLU A 444 -11.76 13.63 -3.98
C GLU A 444 -11.76 14.57 -2.76
N ALA A 445 -10.59 14.78 -2.14
CA ALA A 445 -10.45 15.68 -0.99
C ALA A 445 -10.46 17.16 -1.39
N GLU A 446 -10.08 17.45 -2.62
CA GLU A 446 -10.08 18.79 -3.19
C GLU A 446 -10.34 18.74 -4.70
N SER A 447 -10.68 19.89 -5.28
CA SER A 447 -10.97 20.05 -6.70
C SER A 447 -10.14 21.19 -7.29
N SER A 448 -9.45 20.95 -8.41
CA SER A 448 -8.60 21.93 -9.10
C SER A 448 -8.69 21.76 -10.62
N VAL A 449 -8.86 22.87 -11.34
CA VAL A 449 -8.91 22.88 -12.82
C VAL A 449 -7.51 22.58 -13.38
N GLU A 450 -6.50 23.24 -12.83
CA GLU A 450 -5.11 23.13 -13.25
C GLU A 450 -4.40 21.93 -12.62
N ALA A 451 -3.30 21.50 -13.25
CA ALA A 451 -2.42 20.49 -12.68
C ALA A 451 -1.70 21.01 -11.42
N LYS A 452 -1.70 20.21 -10.36
CA LYS A 452 -0.96 20.48 -9.12
C LYS A 452 0.17 19.47 -8.95
N ARG A 453 1.27 19.91 -8.31
CA ARG A 453 2.35 19.02 -7.87
C ARG A 453 2.03 18.32 -6.55
N ARG A 454 1.16 18.91 -5.73
CA ARG A 454 0.74 18.38 -4.43
C ARG A 454 -0.77 18.46 -4.34
N TRP A 455 -1.38 17.34 -4.01
CA TRP A 455 -2.81 17.20 -3.83
C TRP A 455 -3.13 16.91 -2.37
N GLU A 456 -4.23 17.47 -1.88
CA GLU A 456 -4.85 16.96 -0.65
C GLU A 456 -5.37 15.54 -0.94
N LEU A 457 -5.10 14.63 0.00
CA LEU A 457 -5.53 13.24 -0.13
C LEU A 457 -6.82 13.02 0.66
N PRO A 458 -7.70 12.12 0.20
CA PRO A 458 -8.87 11.68 0.98
C PRO A 458 -8.47 11.30 2.41
N PRO A 459 -9.38 11.43 3.40
CA PRO A 459 -9.06 11.32 4.82
C PRO A 459 -8.86 9.85 5.28
N ILE A 460 -8.03 9.09 4.56
CA ILE A 460 -7.69 7.70 4.83
C ILE A 460 -6.19 7.60 5.00
N PHE A 461 -5.76 7.16 6.18
CA PHE A 461 -4.40 6.70 6.39
C PHE A 461 -4.31 5.21 6.06
N ALA A 462 -3.48 4.89 5.07
CA ALA A 462 -3.31 3.55 4.55
C ALA A 462 -1.93 3.02 4.91
N GLN A 463 -1.86 1.80 5.44
CA GLN A 463 -0.61 1.14 5.80
C GLN A 463 -0.60 -0.35 5.48
N SER A 464 0.49 -0.88 4.96
CA SER A 464 0.69 -2.29 4.67
C SER A 464 1.72 -2.93 5.60
N ASP A 465 1.64 -4.25 5.81
CA ASP A 465 2.74 -4.99 6.43
C ASP A 465 3.92 -5.23 5.48
N PHE A 466 3.75 -4.96 4.19
CA PHE A 466 4.82 -4.90 3.18
C PHE A 466 5.49 -3.52 3.16
N ALA A 467 6.01 -3.12 4.32
CA ALA A 467 6.62 -1.83 4.59
C ALA A 467 8.11 -1.97 4.92
N PHE A 468 8.97 -1.16 4.29
CA PHE A 468 10.43 -1.17 4.46
C PHE A 468 11.08 0.05 3.78
N GLN A 469 12.41 0.17 3.91
CA GLN A 469 13.25 1.23 3.36
C GLN A 469 12.92 2.66 3.83
N SER A 470 12.40 2.79 5.04
CA SER A 470 12.03 4.10 5.57
C SER A 470 11.92 4.08 7.09
N MET A 471 12.19 5.25 7.69
CA MET A 471 11.93 5.51 9.10
C MET A 471 10.65 6.33 9.34
N ALA A 472 9.87 6.56 8.30
CA ALA A 472 8.59 7.26 8.32
C ALA A 472 7.49 6.40 7.69
N PRO A 473 6.27 6.40 8.26
CA PRO A 473 5.19 5.53 7.81
C PRO A 473 4.77 5.81 6.36
N ASN A 474 4.64 7.07 5.95
CA ASN A 474 4.22 7.38 4.57
C ASN A 474 5.21 6.88 3.51
N ALA A 475 6.50 6.96 3.78
CA ALA A 475 7.55 6.55 2.85
C ALA A 475 7.82 5.04 2.89
N SER A 476 7.51 4.34 4.00
CA SER A 476 7.64 2.88 4.08
C SER A 476 6.65 2.13 3.19
N GLU A 477 5.52 2.77 2.88
CA GLU A 477 4.47 2.15 2.06
C GLU A 477 4.73 2.25 0.55
N ASN A 478 5.77 2.98 0.12
CA ASN A 478 6.10 3.18 -1.30
C ASN A 478 6.29 1.87 -2.07
N ALA A 479 6.51 0.75 -1.38
CA ALA A 479 6.62 -0.57 -2.00
C ALA A 479 5.29 -1.11 -2.54
N CYS A 480 4.13 -0.68 -1.99
CA CYS A 480 2.84 -1.22 -2.41
C CYS A 480 1.60 -0.31 -2.27
N VAL A 481 1.62 0.79 -1.52
CA VAL A 481 0.45 1.68 -1.38
C VAL A 481 0.61 2.93 -2.23
N GLU A 482 -0.43 3.30 -2.97
CA GLU A 482 -0.43 4.49 -3.82
C GLU A 482 -1.83 5.09 -3.97
N TRP A 483 -1.90 6.42 -4.05
CA TRP A 483 -3.07 7.13 -4.52
C TRP A 483 -2.95 7.40 -6.02
N GLN A 484 -3.83 6.81 -6.81
CA GLN A 484 -3.79 6.86 -8.27
C GLN A 484 -4.89 7.76 -8.86
N GLU A 485 -4.63 8.20 -10.09
CA GLU A 485 -5.60 8.81 -10.98
C GLU A 485 -6.67 7.77 -11.40
N ASP A 486 -7.89 8.23 -11.70
CA ASP A 486 -8.96 7.37 -12.21
C ASP A 486 -9.33 7.75 -13.64
N ALA A 487 -8.90 6.94 -14.61
CA ALA A 487 -9.21 7.15 -16.02
C ALA A 487 -10.71 7.00 -16.36
N THR A 488 -11.49 6.37 -15.48
CA THR A 488 -12.95 6.26 -15.62
C THR A 488 -13.67 7.49 -15.07
N TYR A 489 -13.03 8.25 -14.15
CA TYR A 489 -13.60 9.44 -13.54
C TYR A 489 -13.46 10.68 -14.44
N ARG A 490 -14.20 10.68 -15.56
CA ARG A 490 -14.13 11.72 -16.60
C ARG A 490 -14.87 13.01 -16.28
N THR A 491 -15.58 13.05 -15.17
CA THR A 491 -16.45 14.15 -14.72
C THR A 491 -15.83 14.96 -13.58
N GLN A 492 -14.57 14.71 -13.23
CA GLN A 492 -13.79 15.54 -12.31
C GLN A 492 -13.48 16.91 -12.94
N VAL A 493 -13.21 17.91 -12.10
CA VAL A 493 -12.93 19.29 -12.53
C VAL A 493 -11.59 19.43 -13.24
N ASN A 494 -10.60 18.59 -12.89
CA ASN A 494 -9.29 18.62 -13.53
C ASN A 494 -9.39 18.13 -14.98
N TYR A 495 -9.23 19.02 -15.97
CA TYR A 495 -9.35 18.66 -17.39
C TYR A 495 -8.37 17.57 -17.85
N SER A 496 -7.22 17.46 -17.19
CA SER A 496 -6.20 16.45 -17.47
C SER A 496 -6.46 15.11 -16.75
N LEU A 497 -7.54 15.02 -15.97
CA LEU A 497 -7.97 13.85 -15.19
C LEU A 497 -6.93 13.38 -14.15
N LYS A 498 -6.25 14.34 -13.51
CA LYS A 498 -5.09 14.10 -12.64
C LYS A 498 -5.39 14.08 -11.14
N THR A 499 -6.65 14.22 -10.71
CA THR A 499 -6.99 14.20 -9.28
C THR A 499 -6.81 12.77 -8.71
N PRO A 500 -5.94 12.58 -7.70
CA PRO A 500 -5.76 11.28 -7.07
C PRO A 500 -7.01 10.93 -6.26
N SER A 501 -7.70 9.86 -6.65
CA SER A 501 -9.02 9.51 -6.09
C SER A 501 -9.26 8.00 -6.01
N VAL A 502 -8.19 7.20 -6.16
CA VAL A 502 -8.22 5.74 -6.00
C VAL A 502 -7.08 5.31 -5.10
N LEU A 503 -7.41 4.71 -3.96
CA LEU A 503 -6.43 4.06 -3.10
C LEU A 503 -6.12 2.66 -3.66
N VAL A 504 -4.86 2.39 -3.92
CA VAL A 504 -4.37 1.11 -4.45
C VAL A 504 -3.36 0.49 -3.50
N CYS A 505 -3.51 -0.80 -3.22
CA CYS A 505 -2.47 -1.62 -2.60
C CYS A 505 -2.06 -2.75 -3.55
N GLN A 506 -0.84 -2.67 -4.09
CA GLN A 506 -0.26 -3.57 -5.08
C GLN A 506 1.28 -3.47 -5.06
N PRO A 507 2.03 -4.57 -4.85
CA PRO A 507 3.49 -4.57 -4.97
C PRO A 507 3.97 -4.00 -6.30
N ARG A 508 4.90 -3.05 -6.25
CA ARG A 508 5.46 -2.44 -7.46
C ARG A 508 6.24 -3.42 -8.33
N GLN A 509 6.99 -4.32 -7.71
CA GLN A 509 7.82 -5.31 -8.42
C GLN A 509 7.05 -6.58 -8.81
N GLY A 510 5.98 -6.90 -8.08
CA GLY A 510 5.30 -8.21 -8.15
C GLY A 510 5.66 -9.12 -6.99
N VAL A 511 5.00 -10.29 -6.95
CA VAL A 511 5.24 -11.33 -5.94
C VAL A 511 5.83 -12.60 -6.55
N GLY A 512 5.53 -12.91 -7.81
CA GLY A 512 6.15 -14.03 -8.56
C GLY A 512 5.97 -15.42 -7.92
N GLN A 513 4.92 -15.65 -7.14
CA GLN A 513 4.79 -16.86 -6.32
C GLN A 513 4.12 -18.02 -7.08
N LYS A 514 4.72 -19.21 -7.04
CA LYS A 514 4.07 -20.44 -7.51
C LYS A 514 3.09 -20.93 -6.45
N ILE A 515 1.83 -21.13 -6.86
CA ILE A 515 0.74 -21.61 -6.00
C ILE A 515 0.33 -23.00 -6.46
N VAL A 516 0.31 -23.96 -5.54
CA VAL A 516 -0.04 -25.37 -5.79
C VAL A 516 -1.06 -25.86 -4.75
N ARG A 517 -1.71 -26.99 -5.02
CA ARG A 517 -2.65 -27.63 -4.11
C ARG A 517 -2.07 -27.78 -2.70
N GLY A 518 -2.81 -27.27 -1.70
CA GLY A 518 -2.46 -27.37 -0.28
C GLY A 518 -1.44 -26.34 0.22
N GLN A 519 -0.99 -25.42 -0.64
CA GLN A 519 -0.07 -24.33 -0.28
C GLN A 519 -0.66 -22.99 -0.74
N PRO A 520 -1.65 -22.44 -0.02
CA PRO A 520 -2.25 -21.16 -0.36
C PRO A 520 -1.24 -20.02 -0.21
N PHE A 521 -1.40 -18.99 -1.03
CA PHE A 521 -0.68 -17.73 -0.89
C PHE A 521 -1.52 -16.74 -0.08
N GLU A 522 -0.93 -16.09 0.92
CA GLU A 522 -1.50 -14.91 1.61
C GLU A 522 -0.74 -13.66 1.16
N SER A 523 -1.48 -12.63 0.78
CA SER A 523 -0.94 -11.34 0.38
C SER A 523 -0.41 -10.52 1.56
N MET A 524 0.10 -9.32 1.25
CA MET A 524 0.25 -8.28 2.27
C MET A 524 -1.13 -7.89 2.81
N ARG A 525 -1.16 -7.46 4.07
CA ARG A 525 -2.35 -6.87 4.70
C ARG A 525 -2.28 -5.37 4.60
N LEU A 526 -3.37 -4.76 4.17
CA LEU A 526 -3.59 -3.31 4.20
C LEU A 526 -4.42 -2.97 5.44
N TRP A 527 -4.15 -1.83 6.07
CA TRP A 527 -4.95 -1.19 7.09
C TRP A 527 -5.40 0.18 6.60
N GLU A 528 -6.69 0.47 6.75
CA GLU A 528 -7.34 1.73 6.36
C GLU A 528 -7.94 2.39 7.59
N LEU A 529 -7.28 3.44 8.09
CA LEU A 529 -7.75 4.24 9.21
C LEU A 529 -8.41 5.52 8.67
N LEU A 530 -9.70 5.71 8.94
CA LEU A 530 -10.39 6.94 8.56
C LEU A 530 -10.09 8.04 9.56
N TYR A 531 -9.61 9.17 9.07
CA TYR A 531 -9.48 10.38 9.87
C TYR A 531 -10.84 11.04 10.08
N ASP A 532 -11.05 11.52 11.29
CA ASP A 532 -12.25 12.24 11.69
C ASP A 532 -12.04 13.76 11.77
N SER A 533 -10.83 14.23 11.43
CA SER A 533 -10.45 15.64 11.47
C SER A 533 -9.27 15.94 10.54
N GLY A 534 -9.16 17.20 10.11
CA GLY A 534 -7.98 17.77 9.46
C GLY A 534 -6.86 18.14 10.43
N ASP A 535 -7.13 18.15 11.74
CA ASP A 535 -6.16 18.52 12.77
C ASP A 535 -4.99 17.53 12.82
N ARG A 536 -3.75 18.05 12.72
CA ARG A 536 -2.53 17.24 12.65
C ARG A 536 -2.33 16.40 13.92
N GLU A 537 -2.61 16.97 15.09
CA GLU A 537 -2.43 16.28 16.38
C GLU A 537 -3.41 15.11 16.49
N ARG A 538 -4.69 15.35 16.17
CA ARG A 538 -5.71 14.31 16.17
C ARG A 538 -5.40 13.17 15.20
N ARG A 539 -4.92 13.49 13.99
CA ARG A 539 -4.46 12.49 13.02
C ARG A 539 -3.29 11.66 13.55
N GLY A 540 -2.32 12.32 14.20
CA GLY A 540 -1.19 11.64 14.84
C GLY A 540 -1.61 10.73 16.00
N LEU A 541 -2.52 11.18 16.87
CA LEU A 541 -3.11 10.36 17.94
C LEU A 541 -3.85 9.14 17.38
N ALA A 542 -4.59 9.31 16.29
CA ALA A 542 -5.29 8.24 15.60
C ALA A 542 -4.31 7.15 15.11
N GLN A 543 -3.24 7.53 14.41
CA GLN A 543 -2.19 6.60 13.97
C GLN A 543 -1.52 5.88 15.14
N ARG A 544 -1.12 6.62 16.18
CA ARG A 544 -0.49 6.07 17.37
C ARG A 544 -1.39 5.05 18.08
N LYS A 545 -2.70 5.32 18.18
CA LYS A 545 -3.69 4.36 18.71
C LYS A 545 -3.85 3.14 17.81
N MET A 546 -3.78 3.29 16.49
CA MET A 546 -3.77 2.17 15.54
C MET A 546 -2.60 1.23 15.86
N TYR A 547 -1.34 1.70 15.87
CA TYR A 547 -0.19 0.83 16.14
C TYR A 547 -0.26 0.13 17.48
N ARG A 548 -0.68 0.81 18.55
CA ARG A 548 -0.86 0.17 19.86
C ARG A 548 -1.91 -0.94 19.87
N THR A 549 -2.85 -0.91 18.93
CA THR A 549 -3.90 -1.92 18.79
C THR A 549 -3.44 -3.09 17.92
N ILE A 550 -2.85 -2.81 16.76
CA ILE A 550 -2.51 -3.83 15.76
C ILE A 550 -1.07 -4.38 15.85
N ALA A 551 -0.21 -3.68 16.59
CA ALA A 551 1.19 -4.06 16.85
C ALA A 551 1.57 -3.71 18.31
N PRO A 552 0.90 -4.29 19.32
CA PRO A 552 1.02 -3.83 20.72
C PRO A 552 2.43 -3.96 21.33
N TRP A 553 3.34 -4.71 20.71
CA TRP A 553 4.75 -4.79 21.11
C TRP A 553 5.51 -3.47 20.95
N VAL A 554 4.99 -2.51 20.18
CA VAL A 554 5.57 -1.16 20.12
C VAL A 554 5.47 -0.40 21.45
N THR A 555 4.70 -0.91 22.41
CA THR A 555 4.56 -0.35 23.77
C THR A 555 5.63 -0.88 24.74
N GLU A 556 6.47 -1.83 24.32
CA GLU A 556 7.58 -2.30 25.14
C GLU A 556 8.73 -1.27 25.05
N ASN A 557 9.00 -0.55 26.13
CA ASN A 557 9.90 0.61 26.14
C ASN A 557 11.02 0.48 27.20
N PRO A 558 11.95 -0.50 27.06
CA PRO A 558 13.02 -0.72 28.02
C PRO A 558 14.05 0.41 28.03
N ILE A 559 14.56 0.75 29.21
CA ILE A 559 15.71 1.66 29.34
C ILE A 559 16.99 0.92 28.93
N LEU A 560 17.72 1.42 27.94
CA LEU A 560 18.79 0.67 27.27
C LEU A 560 20.14 1.40 27.24
N MET A 561 21.23 0.62 27.26
CA MET A 561 22.61 1.09 27.07
C MET A 561 23.25 0.43 25.85
N HIS A 562 24.06 1.18 25.10
CA HIS A 562 24.92 0.64 24.04
C HIS A 562 26.37 0.51 24.53
N ILE A 563 26.88 -0.72 24.58
CA ILE A 563 28.24 -1.03 25.02
C ILE A 563 29.16 -1.11 23.81
N ARG A 564 30.25 -0.34 23.80
CA ARG A 564 31.23 -0.31 22.70
C ARG A 564 32.31 -1.40 22.76
N SER A 565 32.22 -2.34 23.70
CA SER A 565 33.15 -3.44 23.85
C SER A 565 32.38 -4.70 24.20
N SER A 566 32.76 -5.80 23.56
CA SER A 566 32.23 -7.13 23.83
C SER A 566 33.15 -7.94 24.74
N ALA A 567 34.24 -7.37 25.27
CA ALA A 567 35.12 -8.05 26.21
C ALA A 567 34.37 -8.35 27.53
N ASP A 568 34.60 -9.54 28.10
CA ASP A 568 33.79 -10.04 29.23
C ASP A 568 33.78 -9.09 30.44
N ALA A 569 34.93 -8.47 30.74
CA ALA A 569 35.04 -7.53 31.85
C ALA A 569 34.21 -6.25 31.61
N ASP A 570 34.26 -5.70 30.40
CA ASP A 570 33.52 -4.49 30.02
C ASP A 570 32.01 -4.75 30.02
N VAL A 571 31.60 -5.90 29.48
CA VAL A 571 30.19 -6.31 29.47
C VAL A 571 29.67 -6.49 30.90
N LYS A 572 30.41 -7.19 31.76
CA LYS A 572 30.00 -7.38 33.17
C LYS A 572 29.93 -6.05 33.92
N LYS A 573 30.91 -5.16 33.73
CA LYS A 573 30.89 -3.81 34.31
C LYS A 573 29.65 -3.04 33.87
N ALA A 574 29.34 -3.01 32.58
CA ALA A 574 28.17 -2.30 32.05
C ALA A 574 26.86 -2.89 32.58
N VAL A 575 26.75 -4.23 32.66
CA VAL A 575 25.60 -4.93 33.27
C VAL A 575 25.43 -4.55 34.74
N ASP A 576 26.50 -4.53 35.53
CA ASP A 576 26.45 -4.13 36.93
C ASP A 576 25.99 -2.68 37.08
N GLN A 577 26.53 -1.77 36.26
CA GLN A 577 26.07 -0.37 36.26
C GLN A 577 24.61 -0.23 35.84
N CYS A 578 24.16 -1.01 34.85
CA CYS A 578 22.76 -1.02 34.45
C CYS A 578 21.86 -1.42 35.62
N ALA A 579 22.21 -2.51 36.32
CA ALA A 579 21.45 -3.00 37.46
C ALA A 579 21.43 -2.00 38.63
N GLU A 580 22.57 -1.35 38.93
CA GLU A 580 22.69 -0.37 40.01
C GLU A 580 21.96 0.96 39.73
N ALA A 581 21.91 1.36 38.44
CA ALA A 581 21.26 2.57 37.97
C ALA A 581 19.77 2.37 37.66
N GLY A 582 19.34 1.14 37.40
CA GLY A 582 17.98 0.77 37.05
C GLY A 582 17.69 0.71 35.54
N PHE A 583 18.72 0.65 34.69
CA PHE A 583 18.55 0.31 33.28
C PHE A 583 18.07 -1.15 33.15
N GLU A 584 17.41 -1.47 32.05
CA GLU A 584 16.71 -2.76 31.87
C GLU A 584 17.35 -3.62 30.77
N MET A 585 18.21 -3.01 29.94
CA MET A 585 18.76 -3.64 28.74
C MET A 585 20.16 -3.12 28.40
N ALA A 586 21.00 -4.02 27.87
CA ALA A 586 22.31 -3.72 27.33
C ALA A 586 22.48 -4.32 25.92
N ILE A 587 22.98 -3.51 24.99
CA ILE A 587 23.17 -3.90 23.59
C ILE A 587 24.66 -3.79 23.25
N LEU A 588 25.26 -4.89 22.80
CA LEU A 588 26.60 -4.91 22.22
C LEU A 588 26.53 -4.32 20.82
N THR A 589 26.78 -3.01 20.71
CA THR A 589 26.49 -2.22 19.50
C THR A 589 27.56 -2.42 18.41
N PHE A 590 27.33 -1.81 17.23
CA PHE A 590 28.30 -1.81 16.14
C PHE A 590 29.70 -1.35 16.58
N GLY A 591 30.73 -2.02 16.07
CA GLY A 591 32.12 -1.77 16.43
C GLY A 591 32.57 -2.28 17.80
N SER A 592 31.71 -3.00 18.54
CA SER A 592 32.06 -3.58 19.85
C SER A 592 32.94 -4.84 19.79
N GLY A 593 33.16 -5.40 18.61
CA GLY A 593 33.76 -6.71 18.42
C GLY A 593 32.79 -7.88 18.66
N PHE A 594 31.52 -7.61 19.00
CA PHE A 594 30.49 -8.66 19.02
C PHE A 594 30.31 -9.23 17.61
N ASN A 595 30.42 -10.54 17.48
CA ASN A 595 30.27 -11.25 16.22
C ASN A 595 29.22 -12.37 16.36
N ILE A 596 28.00 -12.09 15.93
CA ILE A 596 26.90 -13.06 15.95
C ILE A 596 27.07 -14.17 14.89
N GLU A 597 27.84 -13.90 13.83
CA GLU A 597 28.12 -14.85 12.74
C GLU A 597 29.14 -15.92 13.14
N ASP A 598 29.91 -15.71 14.22
CA ASP A 598 30.76 -16.74 14.81
C ASP A 598 29.90 -17.85 15.45
N SER A 599 29.79 -18.95 14.71
CA SER A 599 29.03 -20.15 15.05
C SER A 599 29.82 -21.18 15.86
N THR A 600 31.05 -20.87 16.27
CA THR A 600 31.86 -21.81 17.06
C THR A 600 31.22 -22.11 18.42
N ARG A 601 31.35 -23.35 18.88
CA ARG A 601 30.84 -23.78 20.20
C ARG A 601 31.38 -22.92 21.35
N GLN A 602 32.65 -22.49 21.24
CA GLN A 602 33.28 -21.62 22.23
C GLN A 602 32.59 -20.27 22.33
N ASN A 603 32.32 -19.61 21.19
CA ASN A 603 31.59 -18.34 21.18
C ASN A 603 30.16 -18.51 21.74
N ARG A 604 29.45 -19.58 21.35
CA ARG A 604 28.11 -19.88 21.87
C ARG A 604 28.08 -20.03 23.39
N GLN A 605 29.03 -20.76 23.97
CA GLN A 605 29.14 -20.93 25.42
C GLN A 605 29.48 -19.60 26.12
N ARG A 606 30.40 -18.82 25.55
CA ARG A 606 30.76 -17.50 26.06
C ARG A 606 29.57 -16.54 26.08
N MET A 607 28.84 -16.44 24.96
CA MET A 607 27.65 -15.59 24.85
C MET A 607 26.54 -16.02 25.81
N LYS A 608 26.34 -17.34 25.97
CA LYS A 608 25.42 -17.88 26.99
C LYS A 608 25.84 -17.48 28.41
N ALA A 609 27.13 -17.56 28.75
CA ALA A 609 27.63 -17.17 30.07
C ALA A 609 27.42 -15.67 30.36
N LEU A 610 27.62 -14.80 29.36
CA LEU A 610 27.31 -13.37 29.49
C LEU A 610 25.80 -13.12 29.66
N LYS A 611 24.96 -13.83 28.90
CA LYS A 611 23.50 -13.76 29.04
C LYS A 611 23.04 -14.24 30.42
N ASP A 612 23.61 -15.33 30.94
CA ASP A 612 23.23 -15.84 32.26
C ASP A 612 23.70 -14.90 33.38
N TYR A 613 24.86 -14.25 33.23
CA TYR A 613 25.29 -13.18 34.13
C TYR A 613 24.33 -11.99 34.11
N ALA A 614 23.98 -11.48 32.93
CA ALA A 614 23.03 -10.38 32.78
C ALA A 614 21.66 -10.71 33.38
N ALA A 615 21.16 -11.93 33.13
CA ALA A 615 19.92 -12.42 33.71
C ALA A 615 19.97 -12.47 35.25
N SER A 616 21.12 -12.86 35.86
CA SER A 616 21.30 -12.84 37.31
C SER A 616 21.21 -11.43 37.93
N LYS A 617 21.35 -10.40 37.11
CA LYS A 617 21.25 -8.98 37.46
C LYS A 617 19.94 -8.33 36.97
N GLY A 618 19.05 -9.10 36.34
CA GLY A 618 17.79 -8.62 35.78
C GLY A 618 17.94 -7.77 34.52
N ILE A 619 19.07 -7.89 33.80
CA ILE A 619 19.37 -7.12 32.59
C ILE A 619 19.20 -8.00 31.36
N ALA A 620 18.39 -7.53 30.39
CA ALA A 620 18.34 -8.14 29.07
C ALA A 620 19.60 -7.81 28.27
N ILE A 621 20.13 -8.77 27.54
CA ILE A 621 21.34 -8.56 26.73
C ILE A 621 21.24 -9.19 25.35
N GLY A 622 21.86 -8.52 24.39
CA GLY A 622 22.00 -8.97 23.02
C GLY A 622 22.96 -8.07 22.25
N GLY A 623 22.93 -8.12 20.93
CA GLY A 623 23.91 -7.39 20.14
C GLY A 623 23.52 -7.11 18.71
N TYR A 624 24.44 -6.41 18.06
CA TYR A 624 24.33 -5.90 16.71
C TYR A 624 24.59 -6.95 15.63
N SER A 625 23.85 -6.87 14.53
CA SER A 625 24.18 -7.54 13.28
C SER A 625 23.86 -6.64 12.09
N LEU A 626 24.77 -6.58 11.13
CA LEU A 626 24.56 -5.89 9.85
C LEU A 626 24.14 -6.90 8.79
N LEU A 627 22.90 -6.81 8.32
CA LEU A 627 22.35 -7.70 7.29
C LEU A 627 22.83 -7.30 5.89
N ALA A 628 22.45 -6.09 5.44
CA ALA A 628 22.80 -5.53 4.14
C ALA A 628 23.74 -4.31 4.25
N SER A 629 23.86 -3.50 3.19
CA SER A 629 24.81 -2.38 3.11
C SER A 629 26.28 -2.80 3.19
N ARG A 630 26.55 -4.04 2.76
CA ARG A 630 27.89 -4.65 2.65
C ARG A 630 27.91 -5.65 1.50
N SER A 631 29.10 -6.00 1.03
CA SER A 631 29.31 -7.07 0.06
C SER A 631 29.77 -8.34 0.78
N ILE A 632 29.31 -9.50 0.31
CA ILE A 632 29.83 -10.81 0.73
C ILE A 632 30.81 -11.31 -0.33
N ASP A 633 30.30 -11.54 -1.54
CA ASP A 633 31.04 -11.89 -2.74
C ASP A 633 30.09 -11.82 -3.95
N LYS A 634 30.63 -11.98 -5.16
CA LYS A 634 29.85 -11.91 -6.40
C LYS A 634 28.78 -13.01 -6.48
N GLU A 635 29.03 -14.15 -5.85
CA GLU A 635 28.18 -15.33 -5.86
C GLU A 635 26.96 -15.21 -4.93
N ASN A 636 27.00 -14.32 -3.94
CA ASN A 636 25.93 -14.13 -2.96
C ASN A 636 25.28 -12.74 -3.00
N ASP A 637 25.95 -11.75 -3.59
CA ASP A 637 25.41 -10.39 -3.72
C ASP A 637 24.26 -10.29 -4.72
N VAL A 638 23.35 -9.32 -4.53
CA VAL A 638 22.24 -9.11 -5.46
C VAL A 638 22.74 -8.81 -6.87
N VAL A 639 22.09 -9.40 -7.87
CA VAL A 639 22.36 -9.12 -9.28
C VAL A 639 21.37 -8.09 -9.78
N MET A 640 21.83 -6.87 -10.06
CA MET A 640 20.94 -5.81 -10.54
C MET A 640 20.44 -6.09 -11.98
N PRO A 641 19.16 -5.83 -12.30
CA PRO A 641 18.55 -6.25 -13.57
C PRO A 641 19.03 -5.44 -14.79
N LYS A 642 19.62 -4.26 -14.58
CA LYS A 642 20.11 -3.40 -15.67
C LYS A 642 21.49 -2.81 -15.34
N PRO A 643 22.38 -2.64 -16.34
CA PRO A 643 23.64 -1.91 -16.15
C PRO A 643 23.41 -0.51 -15.59
N GLY A 644 24.28 -0.08 -14.67
CA GLY A 644 24.21 1.24 -14.03
C GLY A 644 23.22 1.36 -12.86
N MET A 645 22.42 0.31 -12.58
CA MET A 645 21.68 0.23 -11.33
C MET A 645 22.61 -0.27 -10.21
N SER A 646 22.45 0.28 -9.01
CA SER A 646 23.12 -0.17 -7.79
C SER A 646 22.10 -0.51 -6.71
N PRO A 647 22.46 -1.41 -5.78
CA PRO A 647 21.73 -1.54 -4.52
C PRO A 647 21.61 -0.18 -3.82
N ILE A 648 20.55 -0.01 -3.02
CA ILE A 648 20.20 1.29 -2.43
C ILE A 648 21.30 1.85 -1.53
N PHE A 649 22.02 0.98 -0.83
CA PHE A 649 23.13 1.34 0.06
C PHE A 649 24.50 0.89 -0.49
N GLY A 650 24.64 0.89 -1.82
CA GLY A 650 25.89 0.59 -2.53
C GLY A 650 26.12 -0.91 -2.73
N HIS A 651 26.10 -1.71 -1.67
CA HIS A 651 26.26 -3.17 -1.72
C HIS A 651 25.19 -3.87 -0.90
N SER A 652 24.75 -5.05 -1.35
CA SER A 652 23.72 -5.82 -0.65
C SER A 652 23.86 -7.31 -0.96
N PRO A 653 23.99 -8.19 0.05
CA PRO A 653 23.83 -9.62 -0.16
C PRO A 653 22.38 -9.93 -0.53
N CYS A 654 22.17 -10.88 -1.43
CA CYS A 654 20.83 -11.42 -1.62
C CYS A 654 20.48 -12.32 -0.42
N LEU A 655 19.36 -12.04 0.26
CA LEU A 655 18.96 -12.80 1.47
C LEU A 655 18.54 -14.24 1.18
N GLU A 656 18.29 -14.52 -0.09
CA GLU A 656 17.92 -15.82 -0.64
C GLU A 656 19.11 -16.52 -1.33
N SER A 657 20.31 -15.93 -1.29
CA SER A 657 21.55 -16.60 -1.68
C SER A 657 21.92 -17.73 -0.70
N GLY A 658 22.95 -18.51 -1.04
CA GLY A 658 23.49 -19.52 -0.13
C GLY A 658 23.99 -18.91 1.19
N TRP A 659 24.65 -17.75 1.14
CA TRP A 659 25.05 -17.02 2.35
C TRP A 659 23.85 -16.53 3.14
N GLY A 660 22.86 -15.92 2.48
CA GLY A 660 21.67 -15.35 3.14
C GLY A 660 20.90 -16.39 3.95
N GLN A 661 20.69 -17.58 3.39
CA GLN A 661 20.03 -18.69 4.10
C GLN A 661 20.84 -19.14 5.33
N ARG A 662 22.17 -19.33 5.19
CA ARG A 662 23.04 -19.69 6.32
C ARG A 662 23.08 -18.62 7.40
N TYR A 663 23.05 -17.34 7.02
CA TYR A 663 23.02 -16.22 7.93
C TYR A 663 21.77 -16.29 8.85
N PHE A 664 20.58 -16.44 8.27
CA PHE A 664 19.35 -16.56 9.07
C PHE A 664 19.31 -17.84 9.89
N GLU A 665 19.75 -18.99 9.34
CA GLU A 665 19.90 -20.23 10.11
C GLU A 665 20.80 -20.05 11.33
N ASN A 666 21.92 -19.34 11.16
CA ASN A 666 22.82 -19.02 12.25
C ASN A 666 22.16 -18.13 13.31
N LEU A 667 21.37 -17.11 12.91
CA LEU A 667 20.60 -16.30 13.87
C LEU A 667 19.60 -17.15 14.65
N TYR A 668 18.81 -17.98 13.99
CA TYR A 668 17.87 -18.89 14.66
C TYR A 668 18.60 -19.78 15.70
N ARG A 669 19.76 -20.34 15.34
CA ARG A 669 20.56 -21.18 16.24
C ARG A 669 21.16 -20.36 17.39
N PHE A 670 21.72 -19.20 17.11
CA PHE A 670 22.32 -18.31 18.12
C PHE A 670 21.34 -18.02 19.25
N TYR A 671 20.13 -17.58 18.92
CA TYR A 671 19.13 -17.25 19.94
C TYR A 671 18.58 -18.49 20.68
N LYS A 672 18.44 -19.63 20.00
CA LYS A 672 18.05 -20.90 20.65
C LYS A 672 19.11 -21.41 21.64
N GLU A 673 20.40 -21.30 21.30
CA GLU A 673 21.51 -21.85 22.09
C GLU A 673 21.95 -20.91 23.21
N THR A 674 21.99 -19.61 22.96
CA THR A 674 22.46 -18.60 23.93
C THR A 674 21.35 -18.13 24.85
N GLY A 675 20.11 -18.03 24.36
CA GLY A 675 18.98 -17.44 25.06
C GLY A 675 19.07 -15.91 25.21
N MET A 676 19.82 -15.21 24.36
CA MET A 676 19.88 -13.73 24.35
C MET A 676 18.50 -13.10 24.09
N ASP A 677 18.32 -11.88 24.60
CA ASP A 677 17.01 -11.24 24.72
C ASP A 677 16.71 -10.20 23.62
N ILE A 678 17.73 -9.73 22.89
CA ILE A 678 17.58 -8.65 21.91
C ILE A 678 18.46 -8.87 20.67
N LEU A 679 17.95 -8.43 19.52
CA LEU A 679 18.71 -8.21 18.30
C LEU A 679 18.64 -6.73 17.91
N GLU A 680 19.79 -6.11 17.75
CA GLU A 680 19.91 -4.87 16.97
C GLU A 680 20.22 -5.25 15.53
N HIS A 681 19.21 -5.21 14.65
CA HIS A 681 19.31 -5.74 13.29
C HIS A 681 19.34 -4.60 12.28
N ASP A 682 20.54 -4.18 11.89
CA ASP A 682 20.75 -3.16 10.88
C ASP A 682 20.77 -3.78 9.49
N GLY A 683 20.47 -3.00 8.45
CA GLY A 683 20.53 -3.49 7.07
C GLY A 683 19.32 -4.31 6.62
N SER A 684 18.21 -4.35 7.36
CA SER A 684 17.02 -5.14 7.02
C SER A 684 16.18 -4.52 5.89
N TYR A 685 16.78 -4.25 4.73
CA TYR A 685 16.19 -3.49 3.62
C TYR A 685 15.92 -4.41 2.40
N PRO A 686 14.88 -5.24 2.37
CA PRO A 686 14.68 -6.28 1.35
C PRO A 686 14.31 -5.73 -0.04
N GLY A 687 14.16 -4.42 -0.18
CA GLY A 687 13.73 -3.83 -1.45
C GLY A 687 14.81 -3.79 -2.53
N ASP A 688 16.05 -4.22 -2.25
CA ASP A 688 17.01 -4.55 -3.31
C ASP A 688 16.54 -5.80 -4.07
N ILE A 689 16.19 -5.62 -5.34
CA ILE A 689 15.77 -6.70 -6.24
C ILE A 689 16.97 -7.49 -6.76
N CYS A 690 16.78 -8.78 -7.05
CA CYS A 690 17.85 -9.67 -7.50
C CYS A 690 17.42 -10.44 -8.74
N ALA A 691 18.10 -10.21 -9.86
CA ALA A 691 17.87 -10.87 -11.14
C ALA A 691 18.59 -12.23 -11.27
N SER A 692 19.31 -12.67 -10.23
CA SER A 692 20.01 -13.96 -10.24
C SER A 692 19.02 -15.11 -10.39
N THR A 693 19.30 -16.04 -11.30
CA THR A 693 18.56 -17.30 -11.43
C THR A 693 19.32 -18.47 -10.79
N SER A 694 20.50 -18.21 -10.22
CA SER A 694 21.34 -19.22 -9.56
C SER A 694 21.22 -19.22 -8.03
N HIS A 695 20.64 -18.17 -7.44
CA HIS A 695 20.42 -18.13 -5.99
C HIS A 695 19.33 -19.13 -5.57
N PRO A 696 19.55 -19.95 -4.53
CA PRO A 696 18.67 -21.08 -4.23
C PRO A 696 17.28 -20.70 -3.68
N GLY A 697 17.13 -19.49 -3.12
CA GLY A 697 15.88 -19.11 -2.45
C GLY A 697 14.82 -18.50 -3.37
N HIS A 698 15.17 -17.98 -4.54
CA HIS A 698 14.22 -17.36 -5.48
C HIS A 698 14.44 -17.83 -6.92
N ALA A 699 13.41 -17.75 -7.76
CA ALA A 699 13.47 -18.17 -9.16
C ALA A 699 14.13 -17.12 -10.05
N GLY A 700 13.99 -15.83 -9.70
CA GLY A 700 14.58 -14.73 -10.44
C GLY A 700 14.05 -13.39 -9.97
N LEU A 701 14.03 -12.43 -10.88
CA LEU A 701 13.64 -11.05 -10.58
C LEU A 701 12.18 -10.91 -10.07
N GLU A 702 11.28 -11.75 -10.57
CA GLU A 702 9.83 -11.63 -10.29
C GLU A 702 9.47 -11.97 -8.84
N ASP A 703 10.21 -12.87 -8.18
CA ASP A 703 9.93 -13.31 -6.81
C ASP A 703 10.98 -12.87 -5.79
N SER A 704 12.10 -12.27 -6.22
CA SER A 704 13.23 -11.95 -5.35
C SER A 704 12.86 -11.00 -4.21
N GLN A 705 12.14 -9.91 -4.49
CA GLN A 705 11.83 -8.91 -3.46
C GLN A 705 10.88 -9.49 -2.41
N TRP A 706 9.83 -10.18 -2.88
CA TRP A 706 8.84 -10.80 -2.01
C TRP A 706 9.47 -11.83 -1.09
N LYS A 707 10.34 -12.71 -1.61
CA LYS A 707 10.99 -13.75 -0.81
C LYS A 707 11.99 -13.19 0.19
N GLN A 708 12.80 -12.20 -0.20
CA GLN A 708 13.70 -11.51 0.73
C GLN A 708 12.93 -10.79 1.84
N PHE A 709 11.80 -10.16 1.52
CA PHE A 709 10.90 -9.59 2.52
C PHE A 709 10.32 -10.68 3.44
N ALA A 710 9.80 -11.77 2.89
CA ALA A 710 9.22 -12.87 3.64
C ALA A 710 10.24 -13.49 4.62
N ARG A 711 11.51 -13.63 4.21
CA ARG A 711 12.62 -14.07 5.07
C ARG A 711 12.76 -13.23 6.34
N ILE A 712 12.78 -11.91 6.19
CA ILE A 712 12.87 -10.96 7.31
C ILE A 712 11.60 -11.03 8.15
N ARG A 713 10.43 -10.92 7.52
CA ARG A 713 9.13 -10.97 8.19
C ARG A 713 9.00 -12.21 9.07
N ASP A 714 9.27 -13.39 8.51
CA ASP A 714 9.11 -14.66 9.23
C ASP A 714 10.09 -14.76 10.40
N PHE A 715 11.34 -14.27 10.22
CA PHE A 715 12.32 -14.20 11.29
C PHE A 715 11.90 -13.23 12.41
N TYR A 716 11.35 -12.06 12.07
CA TYR A 716 10.88 -11.09 13.06
C TYR A 716 9.65 -11.55 13.83
N GLN A 717 8.69 -12.18 13.15
CA GLN A 717 7.55 -12.82 13.79
C GLN A 717 8.01 -13.95 14.74
N TRP A 718 9.01 -14.74 14.33
CA TRP A 718 9.61 -15.73 15.22
C TRP A 718 10.27 -15.09 16.45
N CYS A 719 11.07 -14.04 16.27
CA CYS A 719 11.69 -13.28 17.37
C CYS A 719 10.63 -12.77 18.34
N ARG A 720 9.55 -12.18 17.83
CA ARG A 720 8.42 -11.70 18.63
C ARG A 720 7.75 -12.82 19.41
N GLY A 721 7.56 -13.99 18.79
CA GLY A 721 7.04 -15.20 19.44
C GLY A 721 7.97 -15.76 20.52
N LYS A 722 9.28 -15.51 20.43
CA LYS A 722 10.27 -15.87 21.45
C LYS A 722 10.50 -14.79 22.52
N GLY A 723 9.90 -13.61 22.34
CA GLY A 723 10.13 -12.48 23.25
C GLY A 723 11.52 -11.87 23.09
N ILE A 724 12.12 -12.03 21.92
CA ILE A 724 13.37 -11.35 21.52
C ILE A 724 12.97 -9.95 21.07
N TYR A 725 13.54 -8.93 21.72
CA TYR A 725 13.31 -7.54 21.37
C TYR A 725 14.04 -7.21 20.07
N LEU A 726 13.42 -6.39 19.22
CA LEU A 726 13.95 -6.00 17.91
C LEU A 726 14.18 -4.49 17.86
N ASN A 727 15.44 -4.08 17.84
CA ASN A 727 15.87 -2.69 17.58
C ASN A 727 16.30 -2.60 16.11
N VAL A 728 15.42 -2.09 15.23
CA VAL A 728 15.58 -2.21 13.78
C VAL A 728 15.46 -0.83 13.14
N PRO A 729 16.46 -0.34 12.38
CA PRO A 729 16.42 0.97 11.73
C PRO A 729 15.57 0.97 10.44
N ASP A 730 14.46 0.22 10.43
CA ASP A 730 13.51 0.13 9.32
C ASP A 730 12.09 -0.23 9.81
N TRP A 731 11.08 0.01 8.96
CA TRP A 731 9.66 0.02 9.34
C TRP A 731 8.98 -1.36 9.38
N TYR A 732 9.35 -2.19 10.36
CA TYR A 732 8.83 -3.57 10.52
C TYR A 732 7.83 -3.77 11.65
N PHE A 733 7.16 -2.71 12.12
CA PHE A 733 6.29 -2.82 13.29
C PHE A 733 5.19 -3.86 13.10
N LEU A 734 4.59 -3.93 11.91
CA LEU A 734 3.51 -4.87 11.61
C LEU A 734 4.00 -6.32 11.39
N ALA A 735 5.32 -6.52 11.30
CA ALA A 735 5.99 -7.82 11.24
C ALA A 735 6.65 -8.23 12.57
N GLY A 736 6.65 -7.37 13.59
CA GLY A 736 7.10 -7.70 14.95
C GLY A 736 8.22 -6.84 15.52
N SER A 737 8.76 -5.86 14.79
CA SER A 737 9.81 -4.98 15.35
C SER A 737 9.27 -4.11 16.49
N ASN A 738 10.10 -3.81 17.50
CA ASN A 738 9.66 -3.05 18.67
C ASN A 738 9.87 -1.55 18.49
N LYS A 739 11.02 -1.15 17.92
CA LYS A 739 11.49 0.23 17.91
C LYS A 739 12.26 0.52 16.62
N ILE A 740 12.25 1.79 16.22
CA ILE A 740 13.00 2.41 15.12
C ILE A 740 13.66 3.72 15.59
N ALA A 741 14.57 4.31 14.82
CA ALA A 741 15.09 5.64 15.15
C ALA A 741 13.96 6.69 15.12
N MET A 742 13.99 7.65 16.05
CA MET A 742 12.97 8.70 16.13
C MET A 742 12.95 9.59 14.87
N GLY A 743 14.13 9.76 14.24
CA GLY A 743 14.38 10.67 13.14
C GLY A 743 15.48 11.65 13.53
N TYR A 744 16.74 11.26 13.37
CA TYR A 744 17.91 12.10 13.65
C TYR A 744 19.00 11.89 12.60
N ARG A 745 19.89 12.87 12.45
CA ARG A 745 21.10 12.75 11.66
C ARG A 745 22.28 12.49 12.58
N GLU A 746 23.00 11.40 12.37
CA GLU A 746 24.10 10.97 13.24
C GLU A 746 25.20 12.02 13.42
N THR A 747 25.54 12.75 12.36
CA THR A 747 26.56 13.80 12.40
C THR A 747 26.16 15.01 13.25
N ASN A 748 24.89 15.15 13.64
CA ASN A 748 24.47 16.19 14.59
C ASN A 748 25.09 15.95 15.97
N TRP A 749 25.47 14.72 16.29
CA TRP A 749 26.14 14.37 17.55
C TRP A 749 27.65 14.63 17.53
N SER A 750 28.21 15.03 16.38
CA SER A 750 29.58 15.55 16.24
C SER A 750 29.67 17.06 16.48
N LEU A 751 28.53 17.74 16.67
CA LEU A 751 28.49 19.15 17.05
C LEU A 751 28.93 19.33 18.51
N PRO A 752 29.44 20.51 18.91
CA PRO A 752 29.64 20.84 20.31
C PRO A 752 28.42 20.52 21.19
N ARG A 753 28.66 19.97 22.39
CA ARG A 753 27.62 19.51 23.34
C ARG A 753 26.45 20.48 23.49
N GLU A 754 26.75 21.78 23.61
CA GLU A 754 25.77 22.86 23.80
C GLU A 754 24.72 22.97 22.68
N TYR A 755 25.02 22.51 21.45
CA TYR A 755 24.06 22.53 20.34
C TYR A 755 23.17 21.29 20.28
N GLN A 756 23.57 20.20 20.95
CA GLN A 756 22.92 18.90 20.78
C GLN A 756 21.56 18.83 21.49
N GLU A 757 21.39 19.53 22.62
CA GLU A 757 20.21 19.40 23.49
C GLU A 757 18.92 19.89 22.82
N ILE A 758 18.98 21.04 22.13
CA ILE A 758 17.81 21.58 21.42
C ILE A 758 17.50 20.74 20.19
N ILE A 759 18.51 20.31 19.44
CA ILE A 759 18.35 19.42 18.27
C ILE A 759 17.70 18.09 18.68
N GLU A 760 18.09 17.53 19.83
CA GLU A 760 17.47 16.34 20.39
C GLU A 760 15.97 16.54 20.65
N ARG A 761 15.59 17.63 21.33
CA ARG A 761 14.17 17.94 21.57
C ARG A 761 13.41 18.21 20.27
N GLN A 762 14.03 18.81 19.26
CA GLN A 762 13.41 19.00 17.93
C GLN A 762 13.11 17.66 17.26
N ASN A 763 14.06 16.73 17.27
CA ASN A 763 13.87 15.40 16.68
C ASN A 763 12.78 14.61 17.40
N ILE A 764 12.72 14.70 18.73
CA ILE A 764 11.64 14.09 19.53
C ILE A 764 10.29 14.72 19.18
N TYR A 765 10.20 16.05 19.16
CA TYR A 765 8.98 16.78 18.81
C TYR A 765 8.50 16.44 17.41
N ASP A 766 9.40 16.32 16.44
CA ASP A 766 9.01 16.05 15.05
C ASP A 766 8.69 14.56 14.81
N GLY A 767 9.40 13.64 15.47
CA GLY A 767 9.17 12.20 15.33
C GLY A 767 7.89 11.71 16.01
N THR A 768 7.49 12.34 17.12
CA THR A 768 6.32 11.91 17.91
C THR A 768 4.96 12.37 17.39
N TRP A 769 4.92 13.07 16.25
CA TRP A 769 3.68 13.30 15.50
C TRP A 769 3.05 11.99 15.00
N GLU A 770 3.88 11.04 14.56
CA GLU A 770 3.43 9.79 13.93
C GLU A 770 3.85 8.55 14.73
N LYS A 771 4.91 8.66 15.53
CA LYS A 771 5.41 7.59 16.41
C LYS A 771 4.92 7.79 17.84
N THR A 772 4.59 6.71 18.52
CA THR A 772 4.51 6.75 19.99
C THR A 772 5.90 7.03 20.57
N PRO A 773 6.01 7.58 21.80
CA PRO A 773 7.31 7.73 22.46
C PRO A 773 8.13 6.44 22.50
N SER A 774 7.46 5.30 22.68
CA SER A 774 8.08 3.99 22.74
C SER A 774 8.51 3.42 21.39
N MET A 775 7.96 3.89 20.26
CA MET A 775 8.36 3.45 18.92
C MET A 775 9.71 4.00 18.47
N GLY A 776 10.16 5.13 19.03
CA GLY A 776 11.40 5.79 18.64
C GLY A 776 12.55 5.58 19.64
N TRP A 777 13.80 5.45 19.17
CA TRP A 777 14.99 5.74 19.97
C TRP A 777 15.69 7.02 19.51
N MET A 778 16.37 7.65 20.45
CA MET A 778 17.40 8.67 20.17
C MET A 778 18.80 8.09 20.39
N PHE A 779 19.83 8.84 19.99
CA PHE A 779 21.21 8.41 20.14
C PHE A 779 21.99 9.42 20.98
N VAL A 780 22.69 8.92 22.01
CA VAL A 780 23.50 9.72 22.93
C VAL A 780 24.90 9.13 22.96
N PRO A 781 25.82 9.57 22.08
CA PRO A 781 27.20 9.13 22.14
C PRO A 781 27.88 9.76 23.35
N LEU A 782 28.40 8.93 24.24
CA LEU A 782 29.15 9.39 25.42
C LEU A 782 30.60 9.74 25.06
N VAL A 783 31.05 9.29 23.89
CA VAL A 783 32.40 9.36 23.35
C VAL A 783 32.34 9.80 21.90
N GLU A 784 33.45 10.32 21.37
CA GLU A 784 33.51 10.82 19.99
C GLU A 784 32.88 9.85 18.96
N TYR A 785 32.04 10.41 18.08
CA TYR A 785 31.29 9.69 17.06
C TYR A 785 31.14 10.56 15.81
N HIS A 786 31.58 10.06 14.66
CA HIS A 786 31.68 10.78 13.38
C HIS A 786 32.49 12.10 13.41
N GLY A 787 33.26 12.35 14.47
CA GLY A 787 34.11 13.54 14.66
C GLY A 787 33.64 14.44 15.81
N GLY A 788 34.15 15.68 15.84
CA GLY A 788 33.80 16.71 16.84
C GLY A 788 34.74 16.80 18.05
N GLY A 789 35.60 15.80 18.24
CA GLY A 789 36.66 15.81 19.25
C GLY A 789 36.17 16.05 20.68
N PRO A 790 37.00 16.72 21.52
CA PRO A 790 36.67 17.00 22.91
C PRO A 790 35.44 17.88 23.13
N ALA A 791 35.01 18.68 22.14
CA ALA A 791 33.84 19.55 22.27
C ALA A 791 32.50 18.80 22.16
N ALA A 792 32.49 17.65 21.49
CA ALA A 792 31.32 16.79 21.31
C ALA A 792 31.28 15.60 22.31
N THR A 793 32.42 15.23 22.88
CA THR A 793 32.58 14.07 23.77
C THR A 793 32.02 14.34 25.17
N ILE A 794 31.30 13.40 25.80
CA ILE A 794 30.75 13.56 27.16
C ILE A 794 31.66 12.92 28.23
N GLU A 795 32.45 11.92 27.89
CA GLU A 795 33.43 11.31 28.80
C GLU A 795 34.66 12.22 29.04
N PRO A 796 35.19 12.31 30.28
CA PRO A 796 34.65 11.74 31.51
C PRO A 796 33.33 12.40 31.93
N LEU A 797 32.31 11.58 32.22
CA LEU A 797 30.94 12.04 32.45
C LEU A 797 30.84 13.06 33.60
N LYS A 798 31.63 12.89 34.66
CA LYS A 798 31.66 13.80 35.82
C LYS A 798 32.03 15.25 35.45
N ASP A 799 32.85 15.43 34.41
CA ASP A 799 33.34 16.76 33.98
C ASP A 799 32.28 17.48 33.12
N HIS A 800 31.25 16.76 32.67
CA HIS A 800 30.20 17.25 31.77
C HIS A 800 28.79 16.95 32.31
N LEU A 801 28.66 16.86 33.64
CA LEU A 801 27.45 16.45 34.34
C LEU A 801 26.19 17.27 33.98
N PRO A 802 26.24 18.62 33.86
CA PRO A 802 25.05 19.40 33.48
C PRO A 802 24.49 19.03 32.11
N HIS A 803 25.36 18.83 31.12
CA HIS A 803 24.95 18.40 29.78
C HIS A 803 24.35 16.99 29.83
N TYR A 804 25.03 16.06 30.52
CA TYR A 804 24.55 14.68 30.62
C TYR A 804 23.20 14.58 31.34
N GLU A 805 23.01 15.36 32.39
CA GLU A 805 21.73 15.50 33.10
C GLU A 805 20.63 16.03 32.17
N GLN A 806 20.93 17.08 31.39
CA GLN A 806 19.95 17.66 30.46
C GLN A 806 19.51 16.68 29.38
N ARG A 807 20.44 15.89 28.81
CA ARG A 807 20.11 14.82 27.85
C ARG A 807 19.13 13.82 28.45
N MET A 808 19.39 13.35 29.67
CA MET A 808 18.47 12.44 30.37
C MET A 808 17.11 13.07 30.62
N ALA A 809 17.07 14.33 31.04
CA ALA A 809 15.84 15.05 31.27
C ALA A 809 14.97 15.17 30.01
N ASN A 810 15.58 15.51 28.87
CA ASN A 810 14.90 15.60 27.58
C ASN A 810 14.26 14.26 27.18
N LEU A 811 15.04 13.18 27.28
CA LEU A 811 14.68 11.84 26.80
C LEU A 811 13.63 11.19 27.69
N PHE A 812 13.93 11.06 28.99
CA PHE A 812 12.99 10.48 29.95
C PHE A 812 11.73 11.34 30.11
N GLY A 813 11.86 12.67 30.07
CA GLY A 813 10.72 13.60 30.08
C GLY A 813 9.80 13.45 28.87
N ALA A 814 10.32 12.99 27.73
CA ALA A 814 9.52 12.69 26.55
C ALA A 814 9.09 11.22 26.45
N GLY A 815 9.45 10.36 27.40
CA GLY A 815 9.21 8.92 27.31
C GLY A 815 10.03 8.20 26.23
N VAL A 816 11.02 8.87 25.66
CA VAL A 816 11.85 8.37 24.56
C VAL A 816 13.13 7.79 25.14
N GLN A 817 13.40 6.53 24.82
CA GLN A 817 14.63 5.86 25.25
C GLN A 817 15.77 6.21 24.28
N ALA A 818 16.99 6.24 24.79
CA ALA A 818 18.16 6.49 23.96
C ALA A 818 19.19 5.37 24.03
N CYS A 819 19.89 5.20 22.93
CA CYS A 819 21.13 4.45 22.83
C CYS A 819 22.26 5.26 23.49
N TYR A 820 22.38 5.17 24.82
CA TYR A 820 23.52 5.72 25.55
C TYR A 820 24.78 4.91 25.22
N ARG A 821 25.58 5.40 24.27
CA ARG A 821 26.68 4.65 23.66
C ARG A 821 28.03 5.06 24.23
N GLY A 822 28.63 4.19 25.02
CA GLY A 822 29.93 4.46 25.65
C GLY A 822 30.51 3.28 26.43
N PRO A 823 31.57 3.51 27.20
CA PRO A 823 32.21 2.48 28.02
C PRO A 823 31.48 2.23 29.35
N GLN A 824 30.65 3.17 29.83
CA GLN A 824 29.98 3.12 31.13
C GLN A 824 28.78 4.09 31.19
N LEU A 825 27.89 3.92 32.18
CA LEU A 825 26.79 4.84 32.51
C LEU A 825 27.18 5.88 33.56
N TYR A 826 28.15 5.56 34.42
CA TYR A 826 28.72 6.50 35.39
C TYR A 826 30.18 6.20 35.68
N ASP A 827 30.93 7.26 36.00
CA ASP A 827 32.36 7.28 36.30
C ASP A 827 32.68 7.80 37.72
N ALA A 828 31.70 8.41 38.39
CA ALA A 828 31.78 8.96 39.73
C ALA A 828 30.43 8.85 40.49
N PRO A 829 30.41 8.96 41.83
CA PRO A 829 29.18 8.93 42.63
C PRO A 829 28.14 9.96 42.20
N GLU A 830 28.57 11.16 41.80
CA GLU A 830 27.70 12.27 41.36
C GLU A 830 27.03 11.94 40.03
N THR A 831 27.79 11.36 39.07
CA THR A 831 27.25 10.87 37.80
C THR A 831 26.21 9.77 38.05
N LYS A 832 26.50 8.82 38.95
CA LYS A 832 25.55 7.76 39.33
C LYS A 832 24.27 8.34 39.94
N ALA A 833 24.38 9.37 40.78
CA ALA A 833 23.22 10.04 41.39
C ALA A 833 22.32 10.70 40.33
N VAL A 834 22.90 11.38 39.34
CA VAL A 834 22.16 11.96 38.21
C VAL A 834 21.44 10.89 37.39
N VAL A 835 22.12 9.80 37.05
CA VAL A 835 21.51 8.69 36.31
C VAL A 835 20.32 8.12 37.09
N LYS A 836 20.50 7.84 38.39
CA LYS A 836 19.43 7.29 39.23
C LYS A 836 18.26 8.26 39.43
N LYS A 837 18.51 9.57 39.48
CA LYS A 837 17.46 10.59 39.56
C LYS A 837 16.52 10.50 38.37
N TRP A 838 17.04 10.51 37.14
CA TRP A 838 16.19 10.52 35.94
C TRP A 838 15.60 9.15 35.59
N VAL A 839 16.31 8.05 35.88
CA VAL A 839 15.72 6.70 35.83
C VAL A 839 14.57 6.59 36.84
N GLY A 840 14.74 7.11 38.06
CA GLY A 840 13.71 7.15 39.09
C GLY A 840 12.49 7.95 38.65
N PHE A 841 12.71 9.15 38.08
CA PHE A 841 11.64 9.97 37.48
C PHE A 841 10.86 9.19 36.42
N TYR A 842 11.55 8.60 35.44
CA TYR A 842 10.89 7.83 34.38
C TYR A 842 10.11 6.66 34.94
N LYS A 843 10.70 5.84 35.82
CA LYS A 843 10.02 4.67 36.39
C LYS A 843 8.80 5.05 37.23
N LYS A 844 8.84 6.16 37.95
CA LYS A 844 7.71 6.67 38.72
C LYS A 844 6.53 7.08 37.83
N HIS A 845 6.82 7.78 36.73
CA HIS A 845 5.83 8.32 35.80
C HIS A 845 5.64 7.48 34.52
N ARG A 846 6.19 6.26 34.49
CA ARG A 846 6.23 5.43 33.28
C ARG A 846 4.86 5.26 32.60
N PRO A 847 3.73 5.04 33.32
CA PRO A 847 2.44 4.88 32.67
C PRO A 847 1.95 6.11 31.88
N ILE A 848 2.34 7.33 32.25
CA ILE A 848 1.99 8.54 31.50
C ILE A 848 3.07 8.88 30.45
N LEU A 849 4.35 8.62 30.73
CA LEU A 849 5.45 8.85 29.79
C LEU A 849 5.46 7.86 28.60
N ASP A 850 4.95 6.64 28.80
CA ASP A 850 4.71 5.65 27.73
C ASP A 850 3.40 5.91 26.96
N ALA A 851 2.64 6.95 27.30
CA ALA A 851 1.35 7.27 26.68
C ALA A 851 1.50 8.18 25.45
N ASP A 852 0.42 8.84 25.04
CA ASP A 852 0.46 9.79 23.92
C ASP A 852 1.04 11.13 24.35
N LEU A 853 1.59 11.85 23.37
CA LEU A 853 2.18 13.18 23.53
C LEU A 853 1.42 14.20 22.68
N ILE A 854 1.13 15.36 23.26
CA ILE A 854 0.56 16.55 22.62
C ILE A 854 1.64 17.62 22.48
N HIS A 855 1.73 18.19 21.28
CA HIS A 855 2.74 19.15 20.89
C HIS A 855 2.29 20.58 21.25
N LEU A 856 3.01 21.26 22.15
CA LEU A 856 2.64 22.61 22.59
C LEU A 856 3.49 23.70 21.89
N ARG A 857 4.81 23.70 22.13
CA ARG A 857 5.73 24.65 21.49
C ARG A 857 7.00 23.92 21.08
N ARG A 858 7.25 23.88 19.77
CA ARG A 858 8.45 23.27 19.18
C ARG A 858 9.71 23.99 19.68
N PRO A 859 10.80 23.26 20.00
CA PRO A 859 12.06 23.89 20.41
C PRO A 859 12.68 24.74 19.30
N ASP A 860 13.06 25.97 19.64
CA ASP A 860 13.69 26.93 18.73
C ASP A 860 14.88 27.68 19.35
N GLY A 861 15.16 27.46 20.64
CA GLY A 861 16.24 28.12 21.38
C GLY A 861 16.01 29.59 21.72
N ARG A 862 14.83 30.15 21.46
CA ARG A 862 14.54 31.58 21.65
C ARG A 862 13.60 31.89 22.81
N ASP A 863 12.84 30.89 23.25
CA ASP A 863 12.00 30.95 24.45
C ASP A 863 11.76 29.51 24.94
N TYR A 864 10.87 29.35 25.92
CA TYR A 864 10.49 28.03 26.44
C TYR A 864 10.05 27.06 25.33
N ASP A 865 10.26 25.77 25.52
CA ASP A 865 9.64 24.73 24.69
C ASP A 865 8.90 23.72 25.57
N ALA A 866 7.88 23.06 25.03
CA ALA A 866 6.97 22.26 25.85
C ALA A 866 6.25 21.13 25.09
N ILE A 867 6.04 20.03 25.81
CA ILE A 867 5.28 18.84 25.41
C ILE A 867 4.39 18.39 26.57
N LEU A 868 3.22 17.83 26.25
CA LEU A 868 2.28 17.32 27.25
C LEU A 868 1.97 15.86 26.97
N HIS A 869 2.34 14.96 27.87
CA HIS A 869 1.84 13.59 27.86
C HIS A 869 0.39 13.54 28.32
N VAL A 870 -0.41 12.66 27.72
CA VAL A 870 -1.84 12.50 28.01
C VAL A 870 -2.24 11.03 28.11
N ASN A 871 -3.04 10.71 29.14
CA ASN A 871 -3.63 9.38 29.32
C ASN A 871 -4.98 9.50 30.04
N ALA A 872 -6.07 9.60 29.27
CA ALA A 872 -7.41 9.80 29.84
C ALA A 872 -7.85 8.68 30.81
N ALA A 873 -7.33 7.46 30.65
CA ALA A 873 -7.65 6.30 31.49
C ALA A 873 -6.70 6.12 32.69
N GLY A 874 -5.58 6.85 32.72
CA GLY A 874 -4.55 6.75 33.75
C GLY A 874 -4.89 7.51 35.03
N LYS A 875 -4.16 7.20 36.12
CA LYS A 875 -4.18 8.00 37.35
C LYS A 875 -3.58 9.38 37.13
N GLU A 876 -2.36 9.41 36.58
CA GLU A 876 -1.76 10.63 36.04
C GLU A 876 -2.34 10.83 34.65
N LYS A 877 -3.25 11.79 34.53
CA LYS A 877 -3.99 12.05 33.29
C LYS A 877 -3.22 12.93 32.32
N GLY A 878 -2.28 13.72 32.84
CA GLY A 878 -1.30 14.42 32.02
C GLY A 878 0.01 14.71 32.75
N LEU A 879 1.09 14.83 31.98
CA LEU A 879 2.40 15.26 32.47
C LEU A 879 2.99 16.27 31.48
N LEU A 880 3.11 17.53 31.90
CA LEU A 880 3.68 18.62 31.12
C LEU A 880 5.17 18.76 31.42
N MET A 881 6.01 18.71 30.39
CA MET A 881 7.41 19.12 30.46
C MET A 881 7.54 20.53 29.86
N VAL A 882 8.24 21.43 30.57
CA VAL A 882 8.56 22.77 30.08
C VAL A 882 10.05 23.03 30.25
N TYR A 883 10.71 23.44 29.18
CA TYR A 883 12.14 23.67 29.10
C TYR A 883 12.44 25.16 28.92
N ASN A 884 13.55 25.64 29.48
CA ASN A 884 14.09 26.97 29.24
C ASN A 884 15.51 26.83 28.65
N PRO A 885 15.71 27.08 27.35
CA PRO A 885 17.02 27.02 26.72
C PRO A 885 17.90 28.25 26.99
N LEU A 886 17.34 29.32 27.58
CA LEU A 886 18.04 30.60 27.74
C LEU A 886 19.03 30.60 28.91
N ASP A 887 20.00 31.51 28.84
CA ASP A 887 20.99 31.77 29.90
C ASP A 887 20.40 32.47 31.15
N GLU A 888 19.15 32.91 31.08
CA GLU A 888 18.46 33.60 32.15
C GLU A 888 17.17 32.86 32.57
N PRO A 889 16.76 32.98 33.85
CA PRO A 889 15.48 32.42 34.29
C PRO A 889 14.31 33.12 33.61
N ILE A 890 13.29 32.37 33.23
CA ILE A 890 12.07 32.89 32.61
C ILE A 890 10.85 32.65 33.49
N THR A 891 9.89 33.57 33.41
CA THR A 891 8.52 33.36 33.89
C THR A 891 7.55 33.58 32.74
N ARG A 892 6.64 32.62 32.52
CA ARG A 892 5.64 32.64 31.46
C ARG A 892 4.29 32.20 32.02
N THR A 893 3.22 32.75 31.46
CA THR A 893 1.86 32.23 31.69
C THR A 893 1.46 31.42 30.46
N LEU A 894 1.27 30.12 30.65
CA LEU A 894 0.92 29.18 29.59
C LEU A 894 -0.58 28.92 29.60
N THR A 895 -1.18 28.80 28.43
CA THR A 895 -2.52 28.23 28.27
C THR A 895 -2.35 26.78 27.80
N VAL A 896 -2.62 25.82 28.66
CA VAL A 896 -2.43 24.39 28.40
C VAL A 896 -3.79 23.76 28.18
N ASP A 897 -4.05 23.24 26.99
CA ASP A 897 -5.30 22.54 26.70
C ASP A 897 -5.20 21.08 27.18
N LEU A 898 -5.99 20.73 28.19
CA LEU A 898 -6.02 19.40 28.80
C LEU A 898 -7.10 18.50 28.18
N TYR A 899 -7.65 18.84 27.01
CA TYR A 899 -8.73 18.08 26.37
C TYR A 899 -8.46 16.57 26.31
N TYR A 900 -7.27 16.16 25.86
CA TYR A 900 -6.89 14.75 25.72
C TYR A 900 -6.59 14.01 27.03
N THR A 901 -6.61 14.72 28.17
CA THR A 901 -6.56 14.11 29.51
C THR A 901 -7.95 13.63 29.98
N GLY A 902 -9.02 14.07 29.30
CA GLY A 902 -10.41 13.83 29.71
C GLY A 902 -10.86 14.61 30.95
N LEU A 903 -10.01 15.47 31.53
CA LEU A 903 -10.36 16.34 32.65
C LEU A 903 -11.34 17.44 32.23
N LYS A 904 -12.25 17.80 33.14
CA LYS A 904 -13.26 18.84 32.94
C LYS A 904 -13.45 19.64 34.22
N ASN A 905 -13.75 20.93 34.09
CA ASN A 905 -14.09 21.88 35.16
C ASN A 905 -12.95 22.21 36.15
N ARG A 906 -12.26 21.20 36.69
CA ARG A 906 -11.14 21.37 37.63
C ARG A 906 -10.06 20.32 37.36
N VAL A 907 -8.85 20.63 37.79
CA VAL A 907 -7.68 19.74 37.73
C VAL A 907 -6.90 19.82 39.03
N ALA A 908 -6.36 18.71 39.50
CA ALA A 908 -5.33 18.70 40.53
C ALA A 908 -3.96 18.83 39.85
N VAL A 909 -3.20 19.88 40.20
CA VAL A 909 -1.89 20.18 39.62
C VAL A 909 -0.80 19.99 40.68
N SER A 910 0.22 19.19 40.38
CA SER A 910 1.44 19.09 41.19
C SER A 910 2.65 19.55 40.38
N LYS A 911 3.48 20.42 40.96
CA LYS A 911 4.78 20.82 40.39
C LYS A 911 5.86 19.92 40.97
N GLN A 912 6.64 19.25 40.12
CA GLN A 912 7.77 18.42 40.52
C GLN A 912 7.47 17.45 41.68
N ASP A 913 6.30 16.80 41.61
CA ASP A 913 5.79 15.88 42.62
C ASP A 913 5.57 16.46 44.03
N GLY A 914 5.43 17.79 44.12
CA GLY A 914 4.95 18.45 45.33
C GLY A 914 3.48 18.14 45.62
N ALA A 915 2.92 18.85 46.60
CA ALA A 915 1.51 18.73 46.94
C ALA A 915 0.62 19.14 45.74
N PHE A 916 -0.47 18.41 45.54
CA PHE A 916 -1.47 18.75 44.54
C PHE A 916 -2.29 19.96 45.00
N ALA A 917 -2.45 20.93 44.10
CA ALA A 917 -3.34 22.08 44.28
C ALA A 917 -4.46 22.02 43.23
N SER A 918 -5.70 22.23 43.65
CA SER A 918 -6.84 22.22 42.75
C SER A 918 -6.99 23.56 42.03
N GLN A 919 -7.07 23.55 40.70
CA GLN A 919 -7.25 24.73 39.87
C GLN A 919 -8.47 24.58 38.96
N PRO A 920 -9.22 25.68 38.69
CA PRO A 920 -10.32 25.65 37.72
C PRO A 920 -9.80 25.55 36.28
N LEU A 921 -10.61 24.96 35.41
CA LEU A 921 -10.42 24.92 33.97
C LEU A 921 -11.45 25.82 33.28
N ASP A 922 -11.04 26.52 32.22
CA ASP A 922 -11.95 27.16 31.26
C ASP A 922 -12.21 26.18 30.11
N GLY A 923 -13.33 25.46 30.19
CA GLY A 923 -13.56 24.25 29.39
C GLY A 923 -12.54 23.16 29.74
N SER A 924 -11.58 22.93 28.84
CA SER A 924 -10.42 22.04 29.02
C SER A 924 -9.11 22.79 29.28
N LYS A 925 -9.10 24.12 29.23
CA LYS A 925 -7.88 24.92 29.26
C LYS A 925 -7.49 25.33 30.67
N LEU A 926 -6.21 25.17 30.98
CA LEU A 926 -5.58 25.61 32.22
C LEU A 926 -4.68 26.81 31.97
N THR A 927 -4.84 27.88 32.76
CA THR A 927 -3.89 29.01 32.80
C THR A 927 -2.85 28.73 33.87
N LEU A 928 -1.62 28.44 33.46
CA LEU A 928 -0.54 28.02 34.35
C LEU A 928 0.62 29.03 34.33
N ARG A 929 0.94 29.64 35.48
CA ARG A 929 2.14 30.48 35.63
C ARG A 929 3.33 29.58 35.95
N VAL A 930 4.34 29.60 35.07
CA VAL A 930 5.54 28.75 35.15
C VAL A 930 6.78 29.62 35.27
N THR A 931 7.62 29.32 36.27
CA THR A 931 8.97 29.90 36.42
C THR A 931 10.01 28.79 36.29
N ILE A 932 10.96 28.99 35.38
CA ILE A 932 11.98 27.99 35.00
C ILE A 932 13.36 28.64 35.10
N PRO A 933 14.32 28.03 35.81
CA PRO A 933 15.70 28.51 35.83
C PRO A 933 16.34 28.55 34.42
N ALA A 934 17.43 29.28 34.27
CA ALA A 934 18.27 29.25 33.08
C ALA A 934 18.73 27.82 32.75
N LYS A 935 18.78 27.46 31.47
CA LYS A 935 19.25 26.14 30.98
C LYS A 935 18.71 24.97 31.80
N SER A 936 17.39 24.93 31.97
CA SER A 936 16.74 23.99 32.88
C SER A 936 15.34 23.61 32.41
N GLN A 937 14.67 22.78 33.22
CA GLN A 937 13.36 22.22 32.94
C GLN A 937 12.57 22.07 34.23
N THR A 938 11.25 22.06 34.09
CA THR A 938 10.32 21.73 35.16
C THR A 938 9.18 20.90 34.60
N TRP A 939 8.45 20.21 35.48
CA TRP A 939 7.29 19.42 35.08
C TRP A 939 6.11 19.59 36.02
N TYR A 940 4.93 19.35 35.47
CA TYR A 940 3.66 19.36 36.19
C TYR A 940 2.89 18.08 35.91
N VAL A 941 2.31 17.49 36.96
CA VAL A 941 1.44 16.32 36.90
C VAL A 941 -0.01 16.75 37.10
N PHE A 942 -0.91 16.23 36.26
CA PHE A 942 -2.34 16.51 36.29
C PHE A 942 -3.14 15.25 36.63
N GLN A 943 -4.07 15.37 37.58
CA GLN A 943 -4.97 14.31 38.02
C GLN A 943 -6.42 14.76 38.08
#